data_AF-A0A3N5G9X8-F1
#
_entry.id   AF-A0A3N5G9X8-F1
#
_cell.length_a   1.000
_cell.length_b   1.000
_cell.length_c   1.000
_cell.angle_alpha   90.00
_cell.angle_beta   90.00
_cell.angle_gamma   90.00
#
_symmetry.space_group_name_H-M   'P 1'
#
loop_
_entity.id
_entity.type
_entity.pdbx_description
1 polymer ?
#
loop_
_entity_poly.entity_id
_entity_poly.type
_entity_poly.pdbx_seq_one_letter_code
_entity_poly.pdbx_strand_id
1 'polypeptide(L)'
;MPTASITFEDRGFLPVDVNETNYEQYLDQKRAEGNVIIFDNDGKITEDIFGAGSSSNVLGFASAVRLNPQGRTFDFAFAVLNGPNSTDVLFAPTILHELGHLIGLDHTQSGYEFAESVTSADNTGVAMMYPILQWQGTNVLLRDDIAWVSWLYPTPDFRTTTSTITGKVVRASGSPLLGANVVAVRVQDSVESRNERVSVVSDFLAKGDGSFEIPGLTPGNYHVFVEPIDPAFTQGSSVGPYEQRFTSFVKDYYNESGEGSEEDPLLKTVVVAPPSGTTANIDLMVNEFSNRLDLLTDDGEMLFRFPPDFTFPFFGTRYSEVYVNSDGNLTFGTGDGVPGEARNEARFLTGPPRIAPLFTDLDPGTAGEVRATVAPGQITFTWQGVPEFSDTFFPDENFFSVTLFSSGDIRFDYDQISVTPDEDPQYPQGLQVIVGITPGRGGSTGTPQDLSALAPTIPVQSNPIYQVFSASTFDLENREIFFVVGTTQVFFPFYAGDGQTFSAFGVTNLDTRDALLEFEARGADGNLLPFPSNPHAETLAPQHQLAKLGQELMGVAPGTVQLGWMKLSSNTPNIASFFQIGNGLSGPVTQMDGSTAVLGQSKVLYFTRVHEGDAVVDSESGRLPARTLLSVANPNASAITVRFTLYGPTGQPVAGDVTRTIAAGGVAQAFLFDLFNTTTPVLDGFVRAEVTTGDGAVGFELIELSDTLLGFNAAAPGSTTALFSAQLANGTSGGAGVFTSLKVVNTSASSRFLTISGFGTEGNLLSSVKTLTLQPNMTFQRDLGEFLGLGPTTGAETVGSLMIEADGDGVIGDVVFGDPTRLEFAA
;
A
#
# COMPACT_ATOMS: atom_id res chain seq x y z
N MET A 1 -11.21 5.69 58.74
CA MET A 1 -12.09 6.16 57.66
C MET A 1 -13.45 5.51 57.81
N PRO A 2 -14.56 6.14 57.38
CA PRO A 2 -15.83 5.46 57.25
C PRO A 2 -15.67 4.35 56.21
N THR A 3 -15.41 3.13 56.70
CA THR A 3 -15.29 1.93 55.89
C THR A 3 -16.62 1.20 55.93
N ALA A 4 -16.94 0.47 54.86
CA ALA A 4 -17.95 -0.57 54.95
C ALA A 4 -17.61 -1.52 56.11
N SER A 5 -18.64 -1.93 56.87
CA SER A 5 -18.53 -3.02 57.82
C SER A 5 -19.48 -4.12 57.37
N ILE A 6 -18.89 -5.23 56.94
CA ILE A 6 -19.61 -6.40 56.45
C ILE A 6 -19.45 -7.49 57.51
N THR A 7 -20.55 -8.13 57.88
CA THR A 7 -20.56 -9.25 58.83
C THR A 7 -21.16 -10.46 58.13
N PHE A 8 -20.43 -11.57 58.17
CA PHE A 8 -20.92 -12.86 57.71
C PHE A 8 -21.62 -13.58 58.87
N GLU A 9 -22.84 -14.07 58.62
CA GLU A 9 -23.59 -14.92 59.55
C GLU A 9 -23.31 -16.39 59.18
N ASP A 10 -22.69 -17.14 60.09
CA ASP A 10 -22.53 -18.59 59.94
C ASP A 10 -23.90 -19.28 60.14
N ARG A 11 -24.40 -19.90 59.08
CA ARG A 11 -25.69 -20.63 59.07
C ARG A 11 -25.54 -22.12 59.32
N GLY A 12 -24.33 -22.59 59.62
CA GLY A 12 -24.00 -23.99 59.81
C GLY A 12 -23.69 -24.73 58.51
N PHE A 13 -23.37 -26.02 58.63
CA PHE A 13 -22.99 -26.87 57.51
C PHE A 13 -24.17 -27.20 56.58
N LEU A 14 -23.85 -27.40 55.31
CA LEU A 14 -24.77 -28.01 54.35
C LEU A 14 -25.16 -29.43 54.79
N PRO A 15 -26.37 -29.91 54.42
CA PRO A 15 -26.83 -31.25 54.79
C PRO A 15 -26.13 -32.38 54.02
N VAL A 16 -25.26 -32.05 53.08
CA VAL A 16 -24.52 -32.97 52.22
C VAL A 16 -23.06 -32.55 52.14
N ASP A 17 -22.18 -33.53 51.92
CA ASP A 17 -20.78 -33.30 51.59
C ASP A 17 -20.66 -32.88 50.12
N VAL A 18 -19.99 -31.76 49.86
CA VAL A 18 -19.84 -31.20 48.51
C VAL A 18 -18.47 -31.58 47.97
N ASN A 19 -18.44 -32.28 46.84
CA ASN A 19 -17.25 -32.88 46.24
C ASN A 19 -17.31 -32.86 44.70
N GLU A 20 -16.34 -33.49 44.03
CA GLU A 20 -16.17 -33.48 42.57
C GLU A 20 -17.41 -34.00 41.81
N THR A 21 -18.29 -34.75 42.46
CA THR A 21 -19.48 -35.34 41.81
C THR A 21 -20.74 -34.48 41.91
N ASN A 22 -20.74 -33.41 42.72
CA ASN A 22 -21.98 -32.67 43.02
C ASN A 22 -21.82 -31.15 43.19
N TYR A 23 -20.62 -30.59 43.04
CA TYR A 23 -20.33 -29.18 43.34
C TYR A 23 -20.99 -28.19 42.37
N GLU A 24 -21.14 -28.53 41.08
CA GLU A 24 -21.66 -27.63 40.03
C GLU A 24 -22.96 -26.92 40.45
N GLN A 25 -23.89 -27.67 41.06
CA GLN A 25 -25.18 -27.13 41.48
C GLN A 25 -25.09 -26.04 42.56
N TYR A 26 -23.95 -25.90 43.23
CA TYR A 26 -23.66 -24.90 44.26
C TYR A 26 -22.92 -23.69 43.70
N LEU A 27 -22.34 -23.80 42.50
CA LEU A 27 -21.65 -22.72 41.82
C LEU A 27 -22.55 -22.03 40.77
N ASP A 28 -23.43 -22.79 40.13
CA ASP A 28 -24.19 -22.30 38.95
C ASP A 28 -25.53 -21.65 39.29
N GLN A 29 -26.09 -21.94 40.46
CA GLN A 29 -27.43 -21.48 40.82
C GLN A 29 -27.55 -21.12 42.29
N LYS A 30 -28.39 -20.12 42.56
CA LYS A 30 -28.74 -19.70 43.91
C LYS A 30 -29.41 -20.80 44.69
N ARG A 31 -28.92 -21.02 45.90
CA ARG A 31 -29.40 -22.03 46.83
C ARG A 31 -30.26 -21.43 47.94
N ALA A 32 -31.20 -22.21 48.47
CA ALA A 32 -32.04 -21.77 49.60
C ALA A 32 -31.21 -21.58 50.87
N GLU A 33 -30.09 -22.29 50.95
CA GLU A 33 -29.08 -22.27 51.99
C GLU A 33 -28.29 -20.94 52.02
N GLY A 34 -28.26 -20.19 50.91
CA GLY A 34 -27.57 -18.90 50.78
C GLY A 34 -26.26 -19.01 49.99
N ASN A 35 -25.30 -18.14 50.31
CA ASN A 35 -23.95 -18.17 49.74
C ASN A 35 -23.17 -19.33 50.35
N VAL A 36 -22.48 -20.11 49.51
CA VAL A 36 -21.85 -21.36 49.92
C VAL A 36 -20.34 -21.24 49.96
N ILE A 37 -19.72 -21.74 51.03
CA ILE A 37 -18.27 -21.90 51.12
C ILE A 37 -17.98 -23.40 51.14
N ILE A 38 -17.25 -23.89 50.14
CA ILE A 38 -16.86 -25.28 49.98
C ILE A 38 -15.41 -25.42 50.41
N PHE A 39 -15.12 -26.43 51.22
CA PHE A 39 -13.75 -26.82 51.54
C PHE A 39 -13.41 -28.07 50.73
N ASP A 40 -12.65 -27.87 49.65
CA ASP A 40 -12.24 -28.92 48.71
C ASP A 40 -11.08 -29.73 49.31
N ASN A 41 -11.42 -30.63 50.24
CA ASN A 41 -10.44 -31.27 51.12
C ASN A 41 -9.35 -32.06 50.38
N ASP A 42 -9.63 -32.61 49.20
CA ASP A 42 -8.66 -33.37 48.39
C ASP A 42 -8.21 -32.66 47.11
N GLY A 43 -8.71 -31.44 46.84
CA GLY A 43 -8.31 -30.61 45.70
C GLY A 43 -8.97 -31.01 44.38
N LYS A 44 -9.89 -31.98 44.37
CA LYS A 44 -10.45 -32.51 43.12
C LYS A 44 -11.44 -31.58 42.46
N ILE A 45 -12.18 -30.75 43.21
CA ILE A 45 -13.04 -29.74 42.59
C ILE A 45 -12.17 -28.74 41.81
N THR A 46 -11.03 -28.37 42.41
CA THR A 46 -10.04 -27.48 41.79
C THR A 46 -9.44 -28.10 40.52
N GLU A 47 -9.10 -29.39 40.54
CA GLU A 47 -8.61 -30.11 39.35
C GLU A 47 -9.65 -30.30 38.26
N ASP A 48 -10.93 -30.48 38.61
CA ASP A 48 -12.00 -30.63 37.64
C ASP A 48 -12.26 -29.32 36.87
N ILE A 49 -12.19 -28.17 37.56
CA ILE A 49 -12.42 -26.86 36.95
C ILE A 49 -11.21 -26.36 36.17
N PHE A 50 -10.02 -26.45 36.75
CA PHE A 50 -8.81 -25.82 36.19
C PHE A 50 -7.84 -26.82 35.54
N GLY A 51 -8.19 -28.10 35.50
CA GLY A 51 -7.39 -29.17 34.90
C GLY A 51 -6.44 -29.87 35.89
N ALA A 52 -5.95 -31.04 35.47
CA ALA A 52 -5.11 -31.89 36.29
C ALA A 52 -3.84 -31.16 36.79
N GLY A 53 -3.59 -31.21 38.10
CA GLY A 53 -2.44 -30.57 38.75
C GLY A 53 -2.67 -29.13 39.21
N SER A 54 -3.81 -28.51 38.90
CA SER A 54 -4.16 -27.16 39.35
C SER A 54 -4.22 -27.04 40.87
N SER A 55 -4.56 -28.12 41.58
CA SER A 55 -4.61 -28.22 43.05
C SER A 55 -3.29 -27.86 43.74
N SER A 56 -2.16 -27.86 43.02
CA SER A 56 -0.85 -27.47 43.57
C SER A 56 -0.57 -25.96 43.50
N ASN A 57 -1.30 -25.21 42.67
CA ASN A 57 -1.00 -23.80 42.37
C ASN A 57 -2.21 -22.86 42.54
N VAL A 58 -3.44 -23.38 42.54
CA VAL A 58 -4.66 -22.60 42.83
C VAL A 58 -4.97 -22.73 44.32
N LEU A 59 -4.95 -21.61 45.06
CA LEU A 59 -5.14 -21.63 46.52
C LEU A 59 -6.62 -21.64 46.93
N GLY A 60 -7.46 -21.02 46.10
CA GLY A 60 -8.90 -20.93 46.23
C GLY A 60 -9.47 -20.25 44.99
N PHE A 61 -10.80 -20.22 44.91
CA PHE A 61 -11.50 -19.40 43.94
C PHE A 61 -12.91 -19.07 44.46
N ALA A 62 -13.38 -17.87 44.16
CA ALA A 62 -14.67 -17.39 44.60
C ALA A 62 -15.28 -16.44 43.56
N SER A 63 -16.60 -16.30 43.61
CA SER A 63 -17.30 -15.39 42.70
C SER A 63 -18.60 -14.89 43.30
N ALA A 64 -18.92 -13.63 43.00
CA ALA A 64 -20.24 -13.05 43.18
C ALA A 64 -21.02 -13.10 41.86
N VAL A 65 -22.06 -13.94 41.82
CA VAL A 65 -22.86 -14.19 40.62
C VAL A 65 -23.95 -13.13 40.50
N ARG A 66 -24.05 -12.49 39.33
CA ARG A 66 -25.06 -11.46 39.03
C ARG A 66 -26.42 -12.07 38.71
N LEU A 67 -27.50 -11.37 39.09
CA LEU A 67 -28.88 -11.79 38.79
C LEU A 67 -29.17 -11.86 37.29
N ASN A 68 -28.55 -10.97 36.52
CA ASN A 68 -28.47 -11.04 35.07
C ASN A 68 -27.19 -10.32 34.61
N PRO A 69 -26.67 -10.59 33.40
CA PRO A 69 -25.40 -10.03 32.94
C PRO A 69 -25.37 -8.49 32.92
N GLN A 70 -26.53 -7.84 32.74
CA GLN A 70 -26.69 -6.38 32.71
C GLN A 70 -27.08 -5.78 34.08
N GLY A 71 -27.25 -6.63 35.09
CA GLY A 71 -27.78 -6.26 36.41
C GLY A 71 -26.70 -5.70 37.31
N ARG A 72 -27.05 -4.70 38.11
CA ARG A 72 -26.18 -4.12 39.16
C ARG A 72 -26.37 -4.79 40.53
N THR A 73 -26.95 -5.99 40.55
CA THR A 73 -27.28 -6.73 41.77
C THR A 73 -26.72 -8.14 41.71
N PHE A 74 -25.89 -8.49 42.70
CA PHE A 74 -25.52 -9.87 42.96
C PHE A 74 -26.76 -10.68 43.36
N ASP A 75 -26.86 -11.91 42.85
CA ASP A 75 -27.93 -12.85 43.20
C ASP A 75 -27.49 -13.79 44.33
N PHE A 76 -26.34 -14.44 44.16
CA PHE A 76 -25.68 -15.27 45.16
C PHE A 76 -24.16 -15.23 44.94
N ALA A 77 -23.40 -15.80 45.86
CA ALA A 77 -21.96 -15.92 45.75
C ALA A 77 -21.50 -17.26 46.32
N PHE A 78 -20.31 -17.69 45.91
CA PHE A 78 -19.67 -18.89 46.44
C PHE A 78 -18.17 -18.67 46.64
N ALA A 79 -17.56 -19.53 47.45
CA ALA A 79 -16.12 -19.69 47.54
C ALA A 79 -15.76 -21.17 47.64
N VAL A 80 -14.66 -21.57 47.03
CA VAL A 80 -14.07 -22.90 47.14
C VAL A 80 -12.63 -22.72 47.65
N LEU A 81 -12.33 -23.33 48.78
CA LEU A 81 -11.03 -23.25 49.44
C LEU A 81 -10.31 -24.59 49.25
N ASN A 82 -9.12 -24.55 48.64
CA ASN A 82 -8.36 -25.75 48.30
C ASN A 82 -7.69 -26.35 49.55
N GLY A 83 -8.18 -27.52 49.97
CA GLY A 83 -7.81 -28.22 51.21
C GLY A 83 -6.36 -28.70 51.28
N PRO A 84 -5.72 -29.18 50.19
CA PRO A 84 -4.27 -29.40 50.11
C PRO A 84 -3.41 -28.26 50.68
N ASN A 85 -3.87 -27.01 50.59
CA ASN A 85 -3.13 -25.83 51.07
C ASN A 85 -3.52 -25.40 52.50
N SER A 86 -4.40 -26.14 53.18
CA SER A 86 -4.99 -25.72 54.48
C SER A 86 -3.99 -25.58 55.64
N THR A 87 -2.81 -26.19 55.53
CA THR A 87 -1.72 -26.05 56.51
C THR A 87 -0.69 -24.98 56.14
N ASP A 88 -0.80 -24.38 54.96
CA ASP A 88 0.10 -23.32 54.50
C ASP A 88 -0.15 -22.01 55.28
N VAL A 89 0.92 -21.23 55.46
CA VAL A 89 0.85 -19.89 56.08
C VAL A 89 -0.05 -18.96 55.25
N LEU A 90 -0.17 -19.21 53.95
CA LEU A 90 -0.98 -18.46 52.99
C LEU A 90 -2.47 -18.81 53.04
N PHE A 91 -2.89 -19.84 53.78
CA PHE A 91 -4.30 -20.26 53.79
C PHE A 91 -5.23 -19.20 54.41
N ALA A 92 -4.80 -18.57 55.50
CA ALA A 92 -5.58 -17.50 56.14
C ALA A 92 -5.77 -16.27 55.22
N PRO A 93 -4.72 -15.71 54.56
CA PRO A 93 -4.92 -14.65 53.58
C PRO A 93 -5.68 -15.12 52.34
N THR A 94 -5.55 -16.38 51.91
CA THR A 94 -6.40 -16.95 50.84
C THR A 94 -7.87 -16.83 51.19
N ILE A 95 -8.28 -17.25 52.39
CA ILE A 95 -9.68 -17.10 52.83
C ILE A 95 -10.11 -15.64 52.77
N LEU A 96 -9.26 -14.71 53.21
CA LEU A 96 -9.59 -13.28 53.18
C LEU A 96 -9.73 -12.76 51.73
N HIS A 97 -8.88 -13.20 50.82
CA HIS A 97 -8.92 -12.89 49.39
C HIS A 97 -10.23 -13.42 48.76
N GLU A 98 -10.54 -14.70 48.94
CA GLU A 98 -11.76 -15.31 48.38
C GLU A 98 -13.04 -14.68 48.94
N LEU A 99 -13.04 -14.29 50.21
CA LEU A 99 -14.17 -13.57 50.81
C LEU A 99 -14.34 -12.17 50.20
N GLY A 100 -13.29 -11.56 49.64
CA GLY A 100 -13.40 -10.33 48.86
C GLY A 100 -14.16 -10.53 47.56
N HIS A 101 -13.82 -11.57 46.79
CA HIS A 101 -14.59 -11.94 45.60
C HIS A 101 -16.05 -12.29 45.93
N LEU A 102 -16.28 -12.96 47.06
CA LEU A 102 -17.63 -13.31 47.52
C LEU A 102 -18.53 -12.05 47.73
N ILE A 103 -17.92 -10.91 48.04
CA ILE A 103 -18.62 -9.62 48.19
C ILE A 103 -18.48 -8.71 46.97
N GLY A 104 -17.88 -9.20 45.87
CA GLY A 104 -17.81 -8.50 44.60
C GLY A 104 -16.60 -7.61 44.40
N LEU A 105 -15.54 -7.77 45.20
CA LEU A 105 -14.23 -7.23 44.82
C LEU A 105 -13.64 -8.05 43.68
N ASP A 106 -12.88 -7.38 42.84
CA ASP A 106 -12.13 -7.96 41.74
C ASP A 106 -10.64 -7.76 41.98
N HIS A 107 -9.81 -8.39 41.17
CA HIS A 107 -8.36 -8.24 41.28
C HIS A 107 -7.89 -6.81 41.04
N THR A 108 -6.74 -6.51 41.63
CA THR A 108 -6.09 -5.21 41.56
C THR A 108 -4.58 -5.35 41.36
N GLN A 109 -3.97 -4.47 40.57
CA GLN A 109 -2.52 -4.36 40.46
C GLN A 109 -1.99 -3.23 41.36
N SER A 110 -2.39 -3.23 42.63
CA SER A 110 -1.91 -2.26 43.62
C SER A 110 -0.67 -2.79 44.34
N GLY A 111 0.45 -2.08 44.22
CA GLY A 111 1.71 -2.44 44.85
C GLY A 111 2.56 -3.41 44.02
N TYR A 112 2.33 -3.46 42.71
CA TYR A 112 3.09 -4.28 41.75
C TYR A 112 4.61 -4.19 41.92
N GLU A 113 5.16 -3.00 42.15
CA GLU A 113 6.62 -2.84 42.32
C GLU A 113 7.19 -3.46 43.62
N PHE A 114 6.32 -3.93 44.50
CA PHE A 114 6.68 -4.60 45.76
C PHE A 114 6.36 -6.10 45.74
N ALA A 115 5.65 -6.58 44.73
CA ALA A 115 5.30 -7.98 44.60
C ALA A 115 6.56 -8.84 44.35
N GLU A 116 6.49 -10.08 44.81
CA GLU A 116 7.52 -11.11 44.66
C GLU A 116 8.90 -10.72 45.22
N SER A 117 8.93 -9.70 46.10
CA SER A 117 10.16 -9.29 46.76
C SER A 117 10.62 -10.37 47.74
N VAL A 118 11.94 -10.53 47.83
CA VAL A 118 12.58 -11.37 48.85
C VAL A 118 12.49 -10.75 50.26
N THR A 119 11.98 -9.52 50.38
CA THR A 119 11.81 -8.86 51.68
C THR A 119 10.36 -8.80 52.11
N SER A 120 10.12 -9.22 53.36
CA SER A 120 8.78 -9.18 53.97
C SER A 120 8.19 -7.76 54.05
N ALA A 121 9.04 -6.74 54.10
CA ALA A 121 8.61 -5.35 54.21
C ALA A 121 7.97 -4.84 52.91
N ASP A 122 8.45 -5.31 51.76
CA ASP A 122 7.88 -4.97 50.46
C ASP A 122 6.53 -5.68 50.27
N ASN A 123 6.46 -6.99 50.53
CA ASN A 123 5.25 -7.80 50.31
C ASN A 123 4.03 -7.34 51.14
N THR A 124 4.24 -6.66 52.27
CA THR A 124 3.13 -6.06 53.06
C THR A 124 2.51 -4.80 52.44
N GLY A 125 3.10 -4.27 51.36
CA GLY A 125 2.57 -3.15 50.58
C GLY A 125 1.73 -3.56 49.36
N VAL A 126 1.57 -4.87 49.13
CA VAL A 126 0.75 -5.43 48.04
C VAL A 126 -0.68 -5.63 48.53
N ALA A 127 -1.67 -5.18 47.75
CA ALA A 127 -3.09 -5.26 48.14
C ALA A 127 -3.58 -6.70 48.33
N MET A 128 -4.63 -6.87 49.15
CA MET A 128 -5.19 -8.20 49.43
C MET A 128 -5.77 -8.83 48.17
N MET A 129 -6.41 -8.04 47.30
CA MET A 129 -6.96 -8.52 46.01
C MET A 129 -5.92 -8.64 44.88
N TYR A 130 -4.62 -8.69 45.17
CA TYR A 130 -3.61 -8.93 44.12
C TYR A 130 -3.68 -10.38 43.63
N PRO A 131 -3.60 -10.67 42.30
CA PRO A 131 -3.87 -12.02 41.77
C PRO A 131 -3.00 -13.15 42.33
N ILE A 132 -1.77 -12.84 42.76
CA ILE A 132 -0.83 -13.80 43.32
C ILE A 132 -0.61 -13.48 44.79
N LEU A 133 -0.93 -14.42 45.69
CA LEU A 133 -0.66 -14.22 47.11
C LEU A 133 0.83 -14.16 47.41
N GLN A 134 1.20 -13.17 48.21
CA GLN A 134 2.60 -12.87 48.49
C GLN A 134 3.09 -13.60 49.75
N TRP A 135 4.26 -14.23 49.65
CA TRP A 135 4.94 -14.81 50.82
C TRP A 135 5.24 -13.73 51.86
N GLN A 136 4.80 -13.92 53.11
CA GLN A 136 4.86 -12.88 54.17
C GLN A 136 4.17 -11.55 53.76
N GLY A 137 3.13 -11.63 52.93
CA GLY A 137 2.31 -10.50 52.53
C GLY A 137 1.39 -9.97 53.63
N THR A 138 0.51 -9.04 53.25
CA THR A 138 -0.48 -8.49 54.17
C THR A 138 -1.51 -9.55 54.59
N ASN A 139 -1.91 -9.53 55.87
CA ASN A 139 -3.04 -10.31 56.40
C ASN A 139 -4.20 -9.39 56.82
N VAL A 140 -4.18 -8.14 56.37
CA VAL A 140 -5.19 -7.12 56.61
C VAL A 140 -5.49 -6.39 55.30
N LEU A 141 -6.69 -5.83 55.19
CA LEU A 141 -7.06 -5.01 54.05
C LEU A 141 -6.18 -3.75 53.99
N LEU A 142 -5.66 -3.44 52.80
CA LEU A 142 -4.92 -2.20 52.53
C LEU A 142 -5.86 -1.12 51.99
N ARG A 143 -5.30 0.05 51.68
CA ARG A 143 -6.06 1.21 51.23
C ARG A 143 -6.90 0.92 49.99
N ASP A 144 -6.36 0.18 49.03
CA ASP A 144 -7.04 -0.21 47.79
C ASP A 144 -8.31 -1.03 48.08
N ASP A 145 -8.15 -2.13 48.82
CA ASP A 145 -9.26 -3.02 49.20
C ASP A 145 -10.36 -2.26 49.97
N ILE A 146 -9.94 -1.40 50.92
CA ILE A 146 -10.85 -0.58 51.74
C ILE A 146 -11.62 0.44 50.89
N ALA A 147 -10.96 1.06 49.91
CA ALA A 147 -11.58 2.05 49.03
C ALA A 147 -12.66 1.41 48.16
N TRP A 148 -12.36 0.28 47.52
CA TRP A 148 -13.28 -0.41 46.62
C TRP A 148 -14.45 -1.06 47.34
N VAL A 149 -14.21 -1.72 48.49
CA VAL A 149 -15.33 -2.28 49.27
C VAL A 149 -16.26 -1.19 49.79
N SER A 150 -15.71 -0.03 50.16
CA SER A 150 -16.50 1.12 50.62
C SER A 150 -17.17 1.86 49.46
N TRP A 151 -16.67 1.75 48.23
CA TRP A 151 -17.35 2.26 47.04
C TRP A 151 -18.56 1.38 46.66
N LEU A 152 -18.42 0.06 46.76
CA LEU A 152 -19.51 -0.91 46.56
C LEU A 152 -20.58 -0.82 47.66
N TYR A 153 -20.15 -0.70 48.92
CA TYR A 153 -21.01 -0.67 50.10
C TYR A 153 -20.81 0.61 50.94
N PRO A 154 -21.16 1.80 50.40
CA PRO A 154 -20.82 3.06 51.04
C PRO A 154 -21.61 3.29 52.33
N THR A 155 -20.88 3.67 53.38
CA THR A 155 -21.49 4.31 54.55
C THR A 155 -21.99 5.73 54.17
N PRO A 156 -22.97 6.29 54.89
CA PRO A 156 -23.49 7.63 54.59
C PRO A 156 -22.41 8.73 54.49
N ASP A 157 -21.33 8.59 55.27
CA ASP A 157 -20.25 9.58 55.36
C ASP A 157 -19.08 9.31 54.40
N PHE A 158 -19.08 8.20 53.66
CA PHE A 158 -17.97 7.87 52.74
C PHE A 158 -17.73 9.03 51.75
N ARG A 159 -18.76 9.41 51.00
CA ARG A 159 -18.66 10.48 49.98
C ARG A 159 -18.35 11.87 50.55
N THR A 160 -18.62 12.11 51.83
CA THR A 160 -18.41 13.42 52.49
C THR A 160 -17.10 13.50 53.25
N THR A 161 -16.34 12.40 53.36
CA THR A 161 -15.08 12.33 54.11
C THR A 161 -13.91 11.74 53.32
N THR A 162 -14.18 11.26 52.10
CA THR A 162 -13.17 10.78 51.15
C THR A 162 -13.14 11.64 49.91
N SER A 163 -11.99 11.65 49.22
CA SER A 163 -11.83 12.26 47.91
C SER A 163 -11.94 11.21 46.80
N THR A 164 -12.20 11.71 45.59
CA THR A 164 -12.15 10.94 44.35
C THR A 164 -11.24 11.65 43.34
N ILE A 165 -10.45 10.90 42.59
CA ILE A 165 -9.70 11.40 41.43
C ILE A 165 -10.30 10.80 40.16
N THR A 166 -10.50 11.61 39.12
CA THR A 166 -11.04 11.15 37.83
C THR A 166 -10.26 11.75 36.66
N GLY A 167 -10.15 10.98 35.58
CA GLY A 167 -9.58 11.42 34.31
C GLY A 167 -9.72 10.37 33.22
N LYS A 168 -8.88 10.45 32.20
CA LYS A 168 -8.81 9.50 31.08
C LYS A 168 -7.39 9.04 30.82
N VAL A 169 -7.24 7.84 30.30
CA VAL A 169 -5.97 7.40 29.69
C VAL A 169 -6.12 7.46 28.18
N VAL A 170 -5.20 8.15 27.52
CA VAL A 170 -5.21 8.36 26.07
C VAL A 170 -3.88 7.95 25.45
N ARG A 171 -3.96 7.43 24.22
CA ARG A 171 -2.81 7.19 23.35
C ARG A 171 -2.32 8.50 22.75
N ALA A 172 -1.14 8.45 22.15
CA ALA A 172 -0.56 9.60 21.46
C ALA A 172 -1.44 10.16 20.33
N SER A 173 -2.22 9.30 19.67
CA SER A 173 -3.19 9.69 18.63
C SER A 173 -4.40 10.44 19.18
N GLY A 174 -4.54 10.55 20.50
CA GLY A 174 -5.71 11.10 21.19
C GLY A 174 -6.87 10.12 21.33
N SER A 175 -6.71 8.88 20.85
CA SER A 175 -7.67 7.79 21.07
C SER A 175 -7.60 7.28 22.53
N PRO A 176 -8.70 6.76 23.09
CA PRO A 176 -8.69 6.21 24.44
C PRO A 176 -7.85 4.93 24.53
N LEU A 177 -7.09 4.78 25.63
CA LEU A 177 -6.45 3.52 25.98
C LEU A 177 -7.29 2.80 27.04
N LEU A 178 -7.82 1.63 26.68
CA LEU A 178 -8.63 0.77 27.55
C LEU A 178 -7.71 -0.29 28.18
N GLY A 179 -7.91 -0.67 29.44
CA GLY A 179 -7.11 -1.77 30.02
C GLY A 179 -5.71 -1.39 30.54
N ALA A 180 -5.45 -0.13 30.88
CA ALA A 180 -4.21 0.29 31.55
C ALA A 180 -4.42 0.40 33.07
N ASN A 181 -3.41 0.06 33.89
CA ASN A 181 -3.49 0.22 35.34
C ASN A 181 -3.21 1.67 35.72
N VAL A 182 -4.15 2.34 36.41
CA VAL A 182 -3.99 3.71 36.91
C VAL A 182 -3.95 3.69 38.42
N VAL A 183 -2.93 4.29 39.02
CA VAL A 183 -2.70 4.23 40.46
C VAL A 183 -2.57 5.63 41.04
N ALA A 184 -3.31 5.92 42.11
CA ALA A 184 -3.09 7.09 42.95
C ALA A 184 -2.33 6.68 44.22
N VAL A 185 -1.12 7.23 44.40
CA VAL A 185 -0.28 6.98 45.56
C VAL A 185 -0.15 8.22 46.44
N ARG A 186 -0.43 8.08 47.74
CA ARG A 186 -0.36 9.19 48.70
C ARG A 186 1.09 9.61 48.92
N VAL A 187 1.32 10.92 48.97
CA VAL A 187 2.64 11.52 49.19
C VAL A 187 2.68 12.20 50.56
N GLN A 188 3.70 11.86 51.35
CA GLN A 188 4.03 12.51 52.62
C GLN A 188 5.53 12.81 52.66
N ASP A 189 5.91 14.04 52.99
CA ASP A 189 7.31 14.49 53.02
C ASP A 189 8.10 14.14 51.75
N SER A 190 7.45 14.30 50.58
CA SER A 190 7.96 13.97 49.25
C SER A 190 8.25 12.47 49.00
N VAL A 191 7.76 11.59 49.88
CA VAL A 191 7.87 10.13 49.74
C VAL A 191 6.49 9.54 49.43
N GLU A 192 6.45 8.67 48.43
CA GLU A 192 5.27 7.88 48.09
C GLU A 192 5.05 6.79 49.12
N SER A 193 3.82 6.72 49.63
CA SER A 193 3.42 5.72 50.59
C SER A 193 3.38 4.34 49.97
N ARG A 194 3.81 3.32 50.73
CA ARG A 194 3.68 1.91 50.37
C ARG A 194 2.24 1.40 50.55
N ASN A 195 1.55 1.87 51.58
CA ASN A 195 0.27 1.28 52.01
C ASN A 195 -0.95 2.16 51.67
N GLU A 196 -0.73 3.38 51.17
CA GLU A 196 -1.78 4.35 50.86
C GLU A 196 -1.84 4.55 49.34
N ARG A 197 -2.31 3.50 48.66
CA ARG A 197 -2.42 3.40 47.21
C ARG A 197 -3.79 2.85 46.84
N VAL A 198 -4.34 3.35 45.74
CA VAL A 198 -5.58 2.82 45.14
C VAL A 198 -5.38 2.76 43.64
N SER A 199 -5.68 1.61 43.04
CA SER A 199 -5.56 1.34 41.61
C SER A 199 -6.92 1.10 40.97
N VAL A 200 -6.99 1.35 39.67
CA VAL A 200 -8.16 1.11 38.83
C VAL A 200 -7.70 0.82 37.41
N VAL A 201 -8.43 0.00 36.68
CA VAL A 201 -8.20 -0.20 35.25
C VAL A 201 -8.86 0.92 34.45
N SER A 202 -8.17 1.46 33.45
CA SER A 202 -8.75 2.46 32.56
C SER A 202 -9.95 1.87 31.83
N ASP A 203 -11.03 2.64 31.78
CA ASP A 203 -12.32 2.22 31.24
C ASP A 203 -12.92 0.99 31.96
N PHE A 204 -12.71 0.84 33.28
CA PHE A 204 -13.27 -0.27 34.08
C PHE A 204 -14.81 -0.42 34.01
N LEU A 205 -15.53 0.61 33.56
CA LEU A 205 -16.98 0.59 33.32
C LEU A 205 -17.35 0.22 31.87
N ALA A 206 -16.37 -0.14 31.04
CA ALA A 206 -16.53 -0.53 29.64
C ALA A 206 -17.32 0.48 28.79
N LYS A 207 -16.97 1.77 28.87
CA LYS A 207 -17.62 2.84 28.09
C LYS A 207 -16.94 3.09 26.74
N GLY A 208 -15.73 2.57 26.55
CA GLY A 208 -14.90 2.78 25.37
C GLY A 208 -14.29 4.18 25.29
N ASP A 209 -14.15 4.89 26.41
CA ASP A 209 -13.66 6.28 26.42
C ASP A 209 -12.40 6.52 27.26
N GLY A 210 -11.79 5.45 27.76
CA GLY A 210 -10.56 5.49 28.54
C GLY A 210 -10.73 6.06 29.95
N SER A 211 -11.97 6.32 30.39
CA SER A 211 -12.22 7.01 31.66
C SER A 211 -11.92 6.15 32.89
N PHE A 212 -11.36 6.77 33.93
CA PHE A 212 -11.10 6.12 35.21
C PHE A 212 -11.64 6.96 36.39
N GLU A 213 -11.94 6.28 37.50
CA GLU A 213 -12.35 6.88 38.77
C GLU A 213 -11.66 6.15 39.91
N ILE A 214 -10.91 6.88 40.74
CA ILE A 214 -10.24 6.35 41.94
C ILE A 214 -10.94 6.93 43.18
N PRO A 215 -11.83 6.16 43.84
CA PRO A 215 -12.59 6.63 44.99
C PRO A 215 -11.86 6.38 46.33
N GLY A 216 -12.46 6.85 47.43
CA GLY A 216 -12.06 6.44 48.78
C GLY A 216 -10.71 6.96 49.27
N LEU A 217 -10.14 7.97 48.61
CA LEU A 217 -8.84 8.53 48.94
C LEU A 217 -8.92 9.36 50.24
N THR A 218 -7.91 9.24 51.10
CA THR A 218 -7.76 10.16 52.24
C THR A 218 -7.43 11.56 51.74
N PRO A 219 -7.92 12.63 52.37
CA PRO A 219 -7.54 13.98 51.99
C PRO A 219 -6.02 14.20 52.09
N GLY A 220 -5.42 14.79 51.06
CA GLY A 220 -3.97 15.00 51.02
C GLY A 220 -3.39 15.10 49.61
N ASN A 221 -2.08 14.89 49.52
CA ASN A 221 -1.31 15.00 48.29
C ASN A 221 -1.08 13.62 47.70
N TYR A 222 -1.20 13.50 46.38
CA TYR A 222 -1.03 12.26 45.64
C TYR A 222 -0.15 12.47 44.41
N HIS A 223 0.54 11.42 43.99
CA HIS A 223 0.94 11.27 42.59
C HIS A 223 -0.01 10.28 41.93
N VAL A 224 -0.30 10.49 40.66
CA VAL A 224 -1.09 9.58 39.84
C VAL A 224 -0.19 9.10 38.70
N PHE A 225 -0.18 7.81 38.44
CA PHE A 225 0.56 7.24 37.32
C PHE A 225 -0.26 6.19 36.60
N VAL A 226 0.09 5.94 35.34
CA VAL A 226 -0.39 4.83 34.53
C VAL A 226 0.74 3.83 34.32
N GLU A 227 0.44 2.55 34.29
CA GLU A 227 1.39 1.49 33.93
C GLU A 227 0.67 0.35 33.18
N PRO A 228 1.40 -0.46 32.41
CA PRO A 228 0.89 -1.72 31.90
C PRO A 228 0.33 -2.64 32.98
N ILE A 229 -0.74 -3.35 32.66
CA ILE A 229 -1.13 -4.54 33.45
C ILE A 229 -0.11 -5.64 33.15
N ASP A 230 0.31 -6.38 34.17
CA ASP A 230 1.24 -7.51 34.03
C ASP A 230 0.69 -8.51 32.98
N PRO A 231 1.48 -8.87 31.95
CA PRO A 231 1.07 -9.83 30.94
C PRO A 231 0.63 -11.19 31.48
N ALA A 232 1.09 -11.60 32.67
CA ALA A 232 0.68 -12.84 33.32
C ALA A 232 -0.72 -12.79 33.94
N PHE A 233 -1.30 -11.60 34.12
CA PHE A 233 -2.62 -11.43 34.74
C PHE A 233 -3.73 -11.59 33.71
N THR A 234 -3.95 -12.81 33.24
CA THR A 234 -5.02 -13.16 32.30
C THR A 234 -5.94 -14.24 32.90
N GLN A 235 -7.09 -14.50 32.26
CA GLN A 235 -8.01 -15.56 32.67
C GLN A 235 -8.42 -15.47 34.16
N GLY A 236 -8.19 -16.54 34.95
CA GLY A 236 -8.51 -16.58 36.38
C GLY A 236 -7.74 -15.55 37.22
N SER A 237 -6.62 -15.03 36.72
CA SER A 237 -5.80 -13.99 37.35
C SER A 237 -6.00 -12.61 36.73
N SER A 238 -7.02 -12.44 35.87
CA SER A 238 -7.26 -11.21 35.12
C SER A 238 -7.49 -10.02 36.05
N VAL A 239 -7.04 -8.83 35.63
CA VAL A 239 -7.23 -7.55 36.33
C VAL A 239 -8.10 -6.64 35.47
N GLY A 240 -9.32 -6.38 35.93
CA GLY A 240 -10.31 -5.57 35.22
C GLY A 240 -10.98 -6.29 34.03
N PRO A 241 -11.78 -5.56 33.23
CA PRO A 241 -12.70 -6.18 32.27
C PRO A 241 -12.09 -6.51 30.90
N TYR A 242 -10.79 -6.29 30.71
CA TYR A 242 -10.10 -6.42 29.44
C TYR A 242 -9.05 -7.53 29.52
N GLU A 243 -8.93 -8.37 28.49
CA GLU A 243 -7.87 -9.39 28.39
C GLU A 243 -6.61 -8.88 27.65
N GLN A 244 -6.69 -7.73 26.97
CA GLN A 244 -5.54 -7.13 26.29
C GLN A 244 -4.47 -6.69 27.30
N ARG A 245 -3.21 -7.09 27.07
CA ARG A 245 -2.06 -6.75 27.92
C ARG A 245 -1.02 -6.00 27.10
N PHE A 246 -1.04 -4.68 27.22
CA PHE A 246 -0.12 -3.82 26.49
C PHE A 246 1.28 -3.86 27.11
N THR A 247 2.31 -4.11 26.31
CA THR A 247 3.72 -3.91 26.69
C THR A 247 4.33 -2.70 25.99
N SER A 248 3.52 -2.00 25.19
CA SER A 248 3.92 -0.93 24.28
C SER A 248 4.13 0.43 24.94
N PHE A 249 3.99 0.56 26.26
CA PHE A 249 4.26 1.80 26.99
C PHE A 249 4.88 1.51 28.35
N VAL A 250 5.54 2.50 28.93
CA VAL A 250 6.17 2.39 30.25
C VAL A 250 5.32 3.04 31.33
N LYS A 251 5.60 2.74 32.60
CA LYS A 251 5.03 3.48 33.72
C LYS A 251 5.30 4.97 33.57
N ASP A 252 4.26 5.78 33.71
CA ASP A 252 4.29 7.21 33.43
C ASP A 252 3.45 7.99 34.43
N TYR A 253 3.96 9.12 34.91
CA TYR A 253 3.32 9.92 35.94
C TYR A 253 2.61 11.14 35.37
N TYR A 254 1.45 11.44 35.94
CA TYR A 254 0.74 12.67 35.65
C TYR A 254 1.58 13.90 36.04
N ASN A 255 1.76 14.84 35.13
CA ASN A 255 2.59 16.02 35.31
C ASN A 255 2.00 17.35 34.79
N GLU A 256 0.66 17.40 34.64
CA GLU A 256 -0.12 18.59 34.24
C GLU A 256 0.14 19.09 32.81
N SER A 257 0.85 20.21 32.64
CA SER A 257 1.09 20.81 31.33
C SER A 257 2.26 20.16 30.59
N GLY A 258 2.96 19.22 31.22
CA GLY A 258 4.01 18.42 30.60
C GLY A 258 3.46 17.28 29.74
N GLU A 259 2.25 16.79 30.05
CA GLU A 259 1.64 15.60 29.47
C GLU A 259 1.86 15.48 27.96
N GLY A 260 2.51 14.40 27.55
CA GLY A 260 2.85 14.16 26.17
C GLY A 260 3.26 12.71 25.92
N SER A 261 3.08 12.26 24.67
CA SER A 261 3.39 10.88 24.28
C SER A 261 4.88 10.53 24.19
N GLU A 262 5.78 11.50 24.38
CA GLU A 262 7.24 11.33 24.31
C GLU A 262 7.92 12.26 25.32
N GLU A 263 7.66 12.04 26.61
CA GLU A 263 8.23 12.82 27.71
C GLU A 263 9.11 12.00 28.66
N ASP A 264 9.70 12.66 29.67
CA ASP A 264 10.42 11.94 30.74
C ASP A 264 9.39 11.35 31.71
N PRO A 265 9.22 10.01 31.74
CA PRO A 265 8.17 9.34 32.49
C PRO A 265 8.33 9.46 34.02
N LEU A 266 9.43 10.04 34.50
CA LEU A 266 9.67 10.30 35.92
C LEU A 266 9.18 11.67 36.39
N LEU A 267 8.82 12.56 35.46
CA LEU A 267 8.24 13.86 35.80
C LEU A 267 6.84 13.67 36.36
N LYS A 268 6.59 14.27 37.53
CA LYS A 268 5.33 14.09 38.25
C LYS A 268 4.93 15.34 38.99
N THR A 269 3.62 15.58 39.04
CA THR A 269 3.03 16.70 39.75
C THR A 269 2.12 16.20 40.89
N VAL A 270 2.08 16.98 41.96
CA VAL A 270 1.22 16.70 43.12
C VAL A 270 -0.24 17.00 42.78
N VAL A 271 -1.06 15.96 42.80
CA VAL A 271 -2.52 16.04 42.74
C VAL A 271 -3.08 16.19 44.14
N VAL A 272 -3.81 17.28 44.40
CA VAL A 272 -4.43 17.53 45.71
C VAL A 272 -5.81 16.88 45.76
N ALA A 273 -5.99 15.94 46.67
CA ALA A 273 -7.25 15.30 47.02
C ALA A 273 -7.95 16.09 48.15
N PRO A 274 -9.06 16.79 47.89
CA PRO A 274 -9.75 17.61 48.91
C PRO A 274 -10.36 16.76 50.04
N PRO A 275 -10.81 17.41 51.14
CA PRO A 275 -11.55 16.73 52.23
C PRO A 275 -12.77 15.91 51.78
N SER A 276 -13.42 16.35 50.71
CA SER A 276 -14.56 15.69 50.07
C SER A 276 -14.69 16.16 48.62
N GLY A 277 -15.24 15.33 47.74
CA GLY A 277 -15.52 15.68 46.35
C GLY A 277 -14.51 15.09 45.36
N THR A 278 -14.49 15.65 44.15
CA THR A 278 -13.74 15.08 43.02
C THR A 278 -12.68 16.06 42.52
N THR A 279 -11.45 15.59 42.36
CA THR A 279 -10.41 16.22 41.57
C THR A 279 -10.46 15.60 40.17
N ALA A 280 -10.87 16.38 39.17
CA ALA A 280 -11.12 15.91 37.81
C ALA A 280 -10.03 16.39 36.82
N ASN A 281 -10.10 15.88 35.59
CA ASN A 281 -9.20 16.19 34.48
C ASN A 281 -7.74 15.79 34.75
N ILE A 282 -7.54 14.65 35.42
CA ILE A 282 -6.23 14.02 35.54
C ILE A 282 -6.08 13.07 34.36
N ASP A 283 -5.93 13.64 33.16
CA ASP A 283 -5.80 12.88 31.93
C ASP A 283 -4.32 12.50 31.72
N LEU A 284 -4.05 11.22 31.48
CA LEU A 284 -2.72 10.65 31.28
C LEU A 284 -2.53 10.30 29.81
N MET A 285 -1.52 10.87 29.16
CA MET A 285 -1.10 10.45 27.82
C MET A 285 0.02 9.43 27.93
N VAL A 286 -0.21 8.20 27.47
CA VAL A 286 0.82 7.16 27.60
C VAL A 286 2.03 7.43 26.70
N ASN A 287 3.22 7.28 27.27
CA ASN A 287 4.49 7.18 26.56
C ASN A 287 4.61 5.85 25.79
N GLU A 288 3.84 5.72 24.70
CA GLU A 288 3.88 4.56 23.79
C GLU A 288 5.17 4.53 22.97
N PHE A 289 5.79 3.35 22.86
CA PHE A 289 6.80 3.08 21.86
C PHE A 289 6.19 3.21 20.47
N SER A 290 6.84 3.98 19.59
CA SER A 290 6.54 4.03 18.17
C SER A 290 7.83 3.85 17.37
N ASN A 291 7.71 3.37 16.13
CA ASN A 291 8.83 3.10 15.23
C ASN A 291 9.86 2.08 15.78
N ARG A 292 9.52 1.34 16.84
CA ARG A 292 10.36 0.32 17.49
C ARG A 292 9.93 -1.09 17.06
N LEU A 293 10.03 -1.35 15.77
CA LEU A 293 9.65 -2.65 15.19
C LEU A 293 10.50 -3.82 15.72
N ASP A 294 11.66 -3.53 16.31
CA ASP A 294 12.50 -4.47 17.04
C ASP A 294 11.89 -4.99 18.35
N LEU A 295 10.80 -4.37 18.82
CA LEU A 295 10.04 -4.80 20.00
C LEU A 295 8.78 -5.60 19.64
N LEU A 296 8.54 -5.87 18.35
CA LEU A 296 7.38 -6.63 17.91
C LEU A 296 7.54 -8.10 18.29
N THR A 297 6.51 -8.68 18.89
CA THR A 297 6.43 -10.08 19.31
C THR A 297 5.19 -10.75 18.71
N ASP A 298 4.98 -12.02 19.02
CA ASP A 298 3.74 -12.74 18.73
C ASP A 298 2.48 -11.94 19.07
N ASP A 299 1.47 -12.05 18.19
CA ASP A 299 0.20 -11.33 18.23
C ASP A 299 0.33 -9.80 18.46
N GLY A 300 1.48 -9.23 18.11
CA GLY A 300 1.86 -7.85 18.43
C GLY A 300 1.51 -6.84 17.32
N GLU A 301 1.33 -5.59 17.75
CA GLU A 301 1.21 -4.43 16.86
C GLU A 301 2.15 -3.31 17.29
N MET A 302 2.70 -2.57 16.33
CA MET A 302 3.54 -1.40 16.58
C MET A 302 3.11 -0.24 15.68
N LEU A 303 2.81 0.91 16.29
CA LEU A 303 2.56 2.13 15.53
C LEU A 303 3.87 2.61 14.88
N PHE A 304 3.84 2.78 13.57
CA PHE A 304 4.90 3.38 12.80
C PHE A 304 4.45 4.73 12.22
N ARG A 305 4.98 5.82 12.77
CA ARG A 305 4.76 7.19 12.29
C ARG A 305 5.68 7.49 11.11
N PHE A 306 5.10 7.97 10.02
CA PHE A 306 5.87 8.33 8.83
C PHE A 306 6.69 9.61 9.05
N PRO A 307 7.79 9.80 8.30
CA PRO A 307 8.47 11.09 8.23
C PRO A 307 7.51 12.23 7.81
N PRO A 308 7.74 13.48 8.26
CA PRO A 308 6.84 14.60 7.97
C PRO A 308 6.61 14.91 6.49
N ASP A 309 7.53 14.52 5.61
CA ASP A 309 7.48 14.70 4.16
C ASP A 309 6.86 13.50 3.42
N PHE A 310 6.44 12.47 4.14
CA PHE A 310 5.80 11.28 3.60
C PHE A 310 4.32 11.21 4.01
N THR A 311 3.45 10.96 3.04
CA THR A 311 2.04 10.67 3.26
C THR A 311 1.64 9.58 2.30
N PHE A 312 0.89 8.59 2.78
CA PHE A 312 0.47 7.45 1.98
C PHE A 312 -1.02 7.53 1.62
N PRO A 313 -1.38 7.72 0.35
CA PRO A 313 -2.76 7.59 -0.12
C PRO A 313 -3.16 6.11 -0.21
N PHE A 314 -4.25 5.72 0.45
CA PHE A 314 -4.78 4.36 0.40
C PHE A 314 -6.31 4.38 0.47
N PHE A 315 -6.97 3.77 -0.52
CA PHE A 315 -8.44 3.73 -0.67
C PHE A 315 -9.15 5.07 -0.36
N GLY A 316 -8.63 6.17 -0.92
CA GLY A 316 -9.22 7.51 -0.79
C GLY A 316 -8.90 8.26 0.50
N THR A 317 -8.16 7.65 1.44
CA THR A 317 -7.69 8.28 2.68
C THR A 317 -6.19 8.53 2.61
N ARG A 318 -5.70 9.61 3.22
CA ARG A 318 -4.27 9.92 3.34
C ARG A 318 -3.82 9.63 4.75
N TYR A 319 -2.79 8.81 4.89
CA TYR A 319 -2.25 8.36 6.17
C TYR A 319 -0.86 8.94 6.42
N SER A 320 -0.62 9.37 7.66
CA SER A 320 0.67 9.83 8.19
C SER A 320 1.34 8.80 9.10
N GLU A 321 0.69 7.66 9.30
CA GLU A 321 1.11 6.57 10.17
C GLU A 321 0.47 5.27 9.70
N VAL A 322 1.04 4.15 10.16
CA VAL A 322 0.55 2.79 9.90
C VAL A 322 0.82 1.93 11.12
N TYR A 323 -0.01 0.93 11.36
CA TYR A 323 0.29 -0.12 12.32
C TYR A 323 0.98 -1.26 11.58
N VAL A 324 2.16 -1.65 12.06
CA VAL A 324 2.89 -2.84 11.60
C VAL A 324 2.54 -3.97 12.54
N ASN A 325 1.97 -5.05 12.02
CA ASN A 325 1.52 -6.19 12.80
C ASN A 325 2.50 -7.36 12.63
N SER A 326 2.67 -8.20 13.66
CA SER A 326 3.54 -9.38 13.64
C SER A 326 3.24 -10.27 12.44
N ASP A 327 1.95 -10.47 12.18
CA ASP A 327 1.31 -11.34 11.18
C ASP A 327 1.44 -10.86 9.73
N GLY A 328 2.62 -10.36 9.35
CA GLY A 328 2.98 -10.06 7.96
C GLY A 328 2.04 -9.07 7.26
N ASN A 329 1.46 -8.13 8.00
CA ASN A 329 0.52 -7.16 7.45
C ASN A 329 0.64 -5.77 8.09
N LEU A 330 0.13 -4.78 7.35
CA LEU A 330 0.00 -3.40 7.76
C LEU A 330 -1.48 -3.03 7.85
N THR A 331 -1.88 -2.34 8.91
CA THR A 331 -3.24 -1.80 9.06
C THR A 331 -3.26 -0.29 9.27
N PHE A 332 -4.35 0.34 8.87
CA PHE A 332 -4.50 1.79 8.95
C PHE A 332 -5.62 2.23 9.89
N GLY A 333 -5.28 3.15 10.79
CA GLY A 333 -6.18 3.75 11.78
C GLY A 333 -6.31 2.95 13.09
N THR A 334 -6.11 1.64 13.07
CA THR A 334 -5.97 0.80 14.27
C THR A 334 -5.11 -0.41 13.92
N GLY A 335 -4.37 -0.94 14.90
CA GLY A 335 -3.63 -2.18 14.76
C GLY A 335 -4.53 -3.42 14.74
N ASP A 336 -3.93 -4.58 14.51
CA ASP A 336 -4.60 -5.87 14.40
C ASP A 336 -3.89 -6.95 15.25
N GLY A 337 -3.21 -6.56 16.33
CA GLY A 337 -2.57 -7.49 17.28
C GLY A 337 -3.58 -8.06 18.28
N VAL A 338 -4.35 -9.07 17.86
CA VAL A 338 -5.40 -9.69 18.68
C VAL A 338 -5.04 -11.15 18.96
N PRO A 339 -4.71 -11.50 20.22
CA PRO A 339 -4.27 -12.85 20.54
C PRO A 339 -5.29 -13.94 20.28
N GLY A 340 -4.83 -15.04 19.66
CA GLY A 340 -5.63 -16.25 19.42
C GLY A 340 -6.76 -16.12 18.38
N GLU A 341 -6.81 -15.02 17.62
CA GLU A 341 -7.81 -14.81 16.57
C GLU A 341 -7.33 -15.29 15.20
N ALA A 342 -8.15 -16.10 14.51
CA ALA A 342 -7.78 -16.68 13.22
C ALA A 342 -7.48 -15.64 12.11
N ARG A 343 -6.43 -15.88 11.30
CA ARG A 343 -6.02 -15.05 10.16
C ARG A 343 -6.81 -15.36 8.89
N ASN A 344 -8.15 -15.33 8.99
CA ASN A 344 -9.06 -15.75 7.92
C ASN A 344 -9.51 -14.61 6.98
N GLU A 345 -10.20 -15.02 5.91
CA GLU A 345 -10.68 -14.13 4.85
C GLU A 345 -11.72 -13.11 5.36
N ALA A 346 -12.57 -13.52 6.30
CA ALA A 346 -13.54 -12.60 6.90
C ALA A 346 -12.82 -11.47 7.65
N ARG A 347 -11.83 -11.80 8.49
CA ARG A 347 -11.00 -10.82 9.21
C ARG A 347 -10.23 -9.91 8.25
N PHE A 348 -9.72 -10.44 7.15
CA PHE A 348 -9.09 -9.66 6.09
C PHE A 348 -10.05 -8.63 5.48
N LEU A 349 -11.27 -9.03 5.11
CA LEU A 349 -12.22 -8.16 4.44
C LEU A 349 -12.93 -7.17 5.37
N THR A 350 -13.22 -7.56 6.62
CA THR A 350 -14.03 -6.76 7.54
C THR A 350 -13.22 -5.94 8.53
N GLY A 351 -11.94 -6.29 8.73
CA GLY A 351 -11.02 -5.60 9.64
C GLY A 351 -10.66 -4.17 9.18
N PRO A 352 -9.62 -3.58 9.78
CA PRO A 352 -9.12 -2.27 9.35
C PRO A 352 -8.69 -2.30 7.87
N PRO A 353 -8.62 -1.13 7.18
CA PRO A 353 -7.93 -1.08 5.88
C PRO A 353 -6.55 -1.71 6.01
N ARG A 354 -6.23 -2.66 5.13
CA ARG A 354 -5.07 -3.55 5.30
C ARG A 354 -4.29 -3.75 4.01
N ILE A 355 -2.97 -3.83 4.17
CA ILE A 355 -2.02 -4.32 3.17
C ILE A 355 -1.33 -5.55 3.75
N ALA A 356 -1.54 -6.71 3.14
CA ALA A 356 -1.04 -7.99 3.62
C ALA A 356 -0.12 -8.63 2.56
N PRO A 357 1.20 -8.41 2.63
CA PRO A 357 2.12 -9.23 1.85
C PRO A 357 2.09 -10.71 2.28
N LEU A 358 1.84 -11.02 3.57
CA LEU A 358 1.78 -12.39 4.07
C LEU A 358 0.92 -12.49 5.35
N PHE A 359 -0.42 -12.41 5.25
CA PHE A 359 -1.29 -12.47 6.43
C PHE A 359 -1.47 -13.91 6.93
N THR A 360 -0.65 -14.29 7.91
CA THR A 360 -0.62 -15.57 8.62
C THR A 360 -0.07 -15.38 10.04
N ASP A 361 -0.13 -16.41 10.89
CA ASP A 361 0.26 -16.38 12.30
C ASP A 361 1.79 -16.38 12.46
N LEU A 362 2.42 -15.21 12.60
CA LEU A 362 3.88 -15.04 12.62
C LEU A 362 4.38 -14.56 13.99
N ASP A 363 5.51 -15.10 14.44
CA ASP A 363 6.12 -14.75 15.72
C ASP A 363 7.54 -14.17 15.58
N PRO A 364 7.68 -12.83 15.44
CA PRO A 364 8.97 -12.16 15.45
C PRO A 364 9.66 -12.16 16.83
N GLY A 365 8.95 -12.50 17.91
CA GLY A 365 9.51 -12.61 19.27
C GLY A 365 10.34 -13.88 19.46
N THR A 366 10.07 -14.93 18.70
CA THR A 366 10.84 -16.19 18.72
C THR A 366 12.12 -16.09 17.89
N ALA A 367 12.04 -15.56 16.66
CA ALA A 367 13.20 -15.38 15.77
C ALA A 367 12.95 -14.37 14.64
N GLY A 368 14.03 -14.02 13.94
CA GLY A 368 14.00 -13.04 12.86
C GLY A 368 13.95 -11.60 13.35
N GLU A 369 13.61 -10.69 12.44
CA GLU A 369 13.34 -9.29 12.78
C GLU A 369 12.32 -8.66 11.83
N VAL A 370 11.59 -7.67 12.34
CA VAL A 370 10.79 -6.76 11.53
C VAL A 370 11.45 -5.39 11.54
N ARG A 371 11.67 -4.79 10.37
CA ARG A 371 12.32 -3.48 10.24
C ARG A 371 11.68 -2.61 9.18
N ALA A 372 11.93 -1.31 9.27
CA ALA A 372 11.52 -0.33 8.26
C ALA A 372 12.75 0.42 7.72
N THR A 373 12.83 0.56 6.39
CA THR A 373 13.81 1.40 5.70
C THR A 373 13.10 2.58 5.04
N VAL A 374 13.49 3.79 5.41
CA VAL A 374 12.94 5.04 4.86
C VAL A 374 13.88 5.59 3.79
N ALA A 375 13.33 5.92 2.62
CA ALA A 375 14.04 6.59 1.54
C ALA A 375 13.16 7.72 0.95
N PRO A 376 13.71 8.65 0.14
CA PRO A 376 12.90 9.70 -0.48
C PRO A 376 11.71 9.13 -1.26
N GLY A 377 10.49 9.47 -0.85
CA GLY A 377 9.25 9.06 -1.51
C GLY A 377 8.83 7.62 -1.29
N GLN A 378 9.53 6.82 -0.46
CA GLN A 378 9.14 5.43 -0.19
C GLN A 378 9.56 4.95 1.22
N ILE A 379 8.79 4.00 1.75
CA ILE A 379 9.11 3.30 3.01
C ILE A 379 8.95 1.80 2.75
N THR A 380 9.96 1.00 3.10
CA THR A 380 9.91 -0.46 2.97
C THR A 380 9.88 -1.10 4.35
N PHE A 381 8.87 -1.95 4.59
CA PHE A 381 8.75 -2.80 5.76
C PHE A 381 9.19 -4.22 5.39
N THR A 382 10.10 -4.80 6.17
CA THR A 382 10.70 -6.10 5.89
C THR A 382 10.51 -7.02 7.09
N TRP A 383 9.98 -8.22 6.83
CA TRP A 383 10.02 -9.36 7.75
C TRP A 383 11.17 -10.25 7.28
N GLN A 384 12.26 -10.25 8.04
CA GLN A 384 13.46 -11.00 7.70
C GLN A 384 13.64 -12.17 8.65
N GLY A 385 13.43 -13.37 8.14
CA GLY A 385 13.64 -14.61 8.88
C GLY A 385 12.59 -14.84 9.97
N VAL A 386 11.37 -14.34 9.80
CA VAL A 386 10.30 -14.43 10.81
C VAL A 386 9.56 -15.76 10.62
N PRO A 387 9.54 -16.66 11.62
CA PRO A 387 8.84 -17.94 11.53
C PRO A 387 7.33 -17.79 11.83
N GLU A 388 6.56 -18.82 11.49
CA GLU A 388 5.20 -18.99 12.02
C GLU A 388 5.23 -19.20 13.54
N PHE A 389 4.13 -18.89 14.22
CA PHE A 389 3.94 -19.27 15.62
C PHE A 389 3.77 -20.80 15.74
N SER A 390 4.36 -21.41 16.78
CA SER A 390 4.13 -22.84 17.09
C SER A 390 4.54 -23.19 18.51
N ASP A 391 3.65 -23.88 19.24
CA ASP A 391 3.92 -24.42 20.57
C ASP A 391 4.66 -25.77 20.56
N THR A 392 4.82 -26.39 19.39
CA THR A 392 5.18 -27.82 19.29
C THR A 392 6.48 -28.09 18.52
N PHE A 393 6.91 -27.16 17.68
CA PHE A 393 8.17 -27.22 16.93
C PHE A 393 8.64 -25.81 16.59
N PHE A 394 9.84 -25.69 16.03
CA PHE A 394 10.35 -24.43 15.52
C PHE A 394 10.11 -24.36 14.00
N PRO A 395 9.21 -23.50 13.50
CA PRO A 395 8.90 -23.44 12.07
C PRO A 395 10.05 -22.87 11.23
N ASP A 396 9.96 -23.08 9.93
CA ASP A 396 10.92 -22.51 8.98
C ASP A 396 10.73 -20.98 8.84
N GLU A 397 11.77 -20.30 8.39
CA GLU A 397 11.86 -18.84 8.31
C GLU A 397 11.23 -18.26 7.03
N ASN A 398 10.52 -17.13 7.15
CA ASN A 398 9.94 -16.38 6.04
C ASN A 398 10.71 -15.07 5.74
N PHE A 399 10.84 -14.74 4.45
CA PHE A 399 11.57 -13.57 3.94
C PHE A 399 10.75 -12.83 2.90
N PHE A 400 10.18 -11.69 3.29
CA PHE A 400 9.35 -10.87 2.42
C PHE A 400 9.34 -9.40 2.84
N SER A 401 8.91 -8.53 1.94
CA SER A 401 8.76 -7.11 2.23
C SER A 401 7.59 -6.45 1.50
N VAL A 402 7.18 -5.31 2.02
CA VAL A 402 6.26 -4.39 1.35
C VAL A 402 6.87 -2.99 1.28
N THR A 403 6.88 -2.40 0.10
CA THR A 403 7.25 -0.99 -0.11
C THR A 403 5.99 -0.16 -0.35
N LEU A 404 5.81 0.90 0.44
CA LEU A 404 4.81 1.94 0.26
C LEU A 404 5.44 3.14 -0.44
N PHE A 405 4.86 3.58 -1.56
CA PHE A 405 5.30 4.78 -2.26
C PHE A 405 4.38 5.96 -1.94
N SER A 406 4.91 7.18 -1.89
CA SER A 406 4.11 8.40 -1.62
C SER A 406 3.05 8.68 -2.70
N SER A 407 3.14 8.01 -3.86
CA SER A 407 2.10 7.98 -4.90
C SER A 407 0.86 7.18 -4.51
N GLY A 408 0.97 6.30 -3.51
CA GLY A 408 -0.02 5.29 -3.16
C GLY A 408 0.23 3.94 -3.84
N ASP A 409 1.26 3.82 -4.68
CA ASP A 409 1.67 2.53 -5.23
C ASP A 409 2.22 1.64 -4.09
N ILE A 410 2.10 0.32 -4.26
CA ILE A 410 2.53 -0.69 -3.29
C ILE A 410 3.31 -1.77 -4.03
N ARG A 411 4.45 -2.19 -3.51
CA ARG A 411 5.19 -3.34 -4.02
C ARG A 411 5.29 -4.43 -2.96
N PHE A 412 4.97 -5.67 -3.31
CA PHE A 412 5.35 -6.86 -2.56
C PHE A 412 6.57 -7.51 -3.19
N ASP A 413 7.48 -8.00 -2.35
CA ASP A 413 8.71 -8.67 -2.74
C ASP A 413 8.86 -9.94 -1.88
N TYR A 414 9.11 -11.07 -2.53
CA TYR A 414 9.19 -12.40 -1.92
C TYR A 414 10.51 -13.07 -2.30
N ASP A 415 11.28 -13.45 -1.27
CA ASP A 415 12.50 -14.26 -1.44
C ASP A 415 12.18 -15.73 -1.18
N GLN A 416 11.88 -16.07 0.07
CA GLN A 416 11.53 -17.41 0.53
C GLN A 416 10.30 -17.36 1.44
N ILE A 417 9.30 -18.20 1.16
CA ILE A 417 8.09 -18.32 1.98
C ILE A 417 7.84 -19.78 2.35
N SER A 418 7.77 -20.04 3.65
CA SER A 418 7.51 -21.33 4.24
C SER A 418 6.38 -21.20 5.26
N VAL A 419 5.15 -21.30 4.75
CA VAL A 419 3.91 -21.24 5.55
C VAL A 419 3.19 -22.59 5.55
N THR A 420 2.54 -22.90 6.65
CA THR A 420 1.81 -24.17 6.85
C THR A 420 0.30 -23.95 6.94
N PRO A 421 -0.54 -24.94 6.58
CA PRO A 421 -1.99 -24.75 6.61
C PRO A 421 -2.55 -24.85 8.04
N ASP A 422 -3.27 -23.81 8.48
CA ASP A 422 -4.07 -23.80 9.70
C ASP A 422 -5.48 -24.36 9.48
N GLU A 423 -6.08 -24.94 10.51
CA GLU A 423 -7.47 -25.40 10.43
C GLU A 423 -8.44 -24.22 10.20
N ASP A 424 -9.21 -24.30 9.11
CA ASP A 424 -10.21 -23.26 8.78
C ASP A 424 -11.56 -23.89 8.38
N PRO A 425 -12.70 -23.37 8.89
CA PRO A 425 -14.03 -23.92 8.59
C PRO A 425 -14.44 -23.85 7.12
N GLN A 426 -13.92 -22.88 6.37
CA GLN A 426 -14.19 -22.67 4.95
C GLN A 426 -13.23 -23.46 4.05
N TYR A 427 -12.01 -23.74 4.51
CA TYR A 427 -10.97 -24.43 3.74
C TYR A 427 -10.60 -25.79 4.38
N PRO A 428 -11.21 -26.91 3.94
CA PRO A 428 -11.05 -28.23 4.60
C PRO A 428 -9.63 -28.83 4.56
N GLN A 429 -8.75 -28.27 3.74
CA GLN A 429 -7.33 -28.66 3.62
C GLN A 429 -6.42 -27.69 4.39
N GLY A 430 -7.00 -26.76 5.12
CA GLY A 430 -6.35 -25.68 5.82
C GLY A 430 -6.16 -24.40 4.98
N LEU A 431 -6.11 -23.28 5.69
CA LEU A 431 -5.76 -21.96 5.18
C LEU A 431 -4.27 -21.72 5.48
N GLN A 432 -3.46 -21.48 4.45
CA GLN A 432 -2.03 -21.19 4.66
C GLN A 432 -1.79 -19.70 4.87
N VAL A 433 -2.29 -18.86 3.96
CA VAL A 433 -2.02 -17.43 3.98
C VAL A 433 -3.00 -16.66 3.10
N ILE A 434 -3.21 -15.39 3.43
CA ILE A 434 -3.90 -14.43 2.57
C ILE A 434 -2.92 -13.33 2.14
N VAL A 435 -2.90 -13.04 0.84
CA VAL A 435 -2.04 -12.01 0.25
C VAL A 435 -2.90 -10.99 -0.47
N GLY A 436 -2.72 -9.69 -0.21
CA GLY A 436 -3.40 -8.65 -0.98
C GLY A 436 -3.63 -7.33 -0.24
N ILE A 437 -4.54 -6.53 -0.78
CA ILE A 437 -4.94 -5.21 -0.26
C ILE A 437 -6.45 -5.11 -0.13
N THR A 438 -6.93 -4.37 0.89
CA THR A 438 -8.36 -4.19 1.16
C THR A 438 -8.67 -2.86 1.82
N PRO A 439 -9.79 -2.19 1.45
CA PRO A 439 -10.28 -1.00 2.16
C PRO A 439 -10.87 -1.31 3.54
N GLY A 440 -11.14 -2.59 3.86
CA GLY A 440 -11.66 -3.03 5.16
C GLY A 440 -13.08 -2.55 5.49
N ARG A 441 -13.37 -2.44 6.79
CA ARG A 441 -14.56 -1.81 7.41
C ARG A 441 -15.90 -2.47 7.10
N GLY A 442 -15.92 -3.79 6.93
CA GLY A 442 -17.16 -4.58 6.84
C GLY A 442 -18.05 -4.33 5.62
N GLY A 443 -17.64 -3.47 4.69
CA GLY A 443 -18.38 -3.13 3.46
C GLY A 443 -17.69 -3.60 2.17
N SER A 444 -16.55 -4.28 2.28
CA SER A 444 -15.76 -4.70 1.14
C SER A 444 -16.17 -6.11 0.71
N THR A 445 -16.69 -6.24 -0.52
CA THR A 445 -16.96 -7.53 -1.15
C THR A 445 -15.96 -7.72 -2.28
N GLY A 446 -15.02 -8.63 -2.11
CA GLY A 446 -14.10 -9.08 -3.16
C GLY A 446 -14.21 -10.60 -3.32
N THR A 447 -13.72 -11.10 -4.44
CA THR A 447 -13.51 -12.54 -4.64
C THR A 447 -12.00 -12.77 -4.78
N PRO A 448 -11.45 -13.85 -4.19
CA PRO A 448 -10.04 -14.19 -4.37
C PRO A 448 -9.68 -14.31 -5.85
N GLN A 449 -8.48 -13.86 -6.21
CA GLN A 449 -7.90 -13.94 -7.55
C GLN A 449 -6.54 -14.63 -7.45
N ASP A 450 -6.13 -15.29 -8.53
CA ASP A 450 -4.77 -15.82 -8.65
C ASP A 450 -3.83 -14.67 -9.06
N LEU A 451 -3.08 -14.12 -8.10
CA LEU A 451 -2.15 -13.01 -8.34
C LEU A 451 -0.99 -13.43 -9.24
N SER A 452 -0.64 -14.72 -9.26
CA SER A 452 0.43 -15.24 -10.12
C SER A 452 -0.01 -15.33 -11.59
N ALA A 453 -1.32 -15.36 -11.85
CA ALA A 453 -1.90 -15.29 -13.19
C ALA A 453 -2.20 -13.85 -13.66
N LEU A 454 -2.07 -12.85 -12.78
CA LEU A 454 -2.24 -11.44 -13.15
C LEU A 454 -0.98 -10.85 -13.78
N ALA A 455 -1.15 -9.69 -14.42
CA ALA A 455 -0.02 -8.89 -14.86
C ALA A 455 0.82 -8.44 -13.64
N PRO A 456 2.16 -8.29 -13.78
CA PRO A 456 3.03 -7.83 -12.69
C PRO A 456 2.58 -6.50 -12.07
N THR A 457 1.93 -5.65 -12.87
CA THR A 457 1.30 -4.40 -12.43
C THR A 457 -0.21 -4.53 -12.36
N ILE A 458 -0.78 -4.32 -11.18
CA ILE A 458 -2.19 -4.48 -10.86
C ILE A 458 -2.79 -3.11 -10.49
N PRO A 459 -3.71 -2.56 -11.30
CA PRO A 459 -4.35 -1.29 -10.95
C PRO A 459 -5.21 -1.41 -9.68
N VAL A 460 -4.97 -0.52 -8.72
CA VAL A 460 -5.79 -0.39 -7.50
C VAL A 460 -7.18 0.12 -7.88
N GLN A 461 -8.21 -0.65 -7.54
CA GLN A 461 -9.61 -0.29 -7.74
C GLN A 461 -10.27 0.12 -6.41
N SER A 462 -11.59 0.29 -6.38
CA SER A 462 -12.34 0.52 -5.15
C SER A 462 -12.55 -0.74 -4.31
N ASN A 463 -12.33 -1.93 -4.89
CA ASN A 463 -12.59 -3.22 -4.25
C ASN A 463 -11.28 -3.87 -3.75
N PRO A 464 -11.35 -4.82 -2.82
CA PRO A 464 -10.21 -5.65 -2.43
C PRO A 464 -9.59 -6.38 -3.61
N ILE A 465 -8.28 -6.55 -3.59
CA ILE A 465 -7.52 -7.38 -4.53
C ILE A 465 -6.65 -8.30 -3.69
N TYR A 466 -6.95 -9.59 -3.70
CA TYR A 466 -6.29 -10.56 -2.83
C TYR A 466 -6.39 -11.98 -3.37
N GLN A 467 -5.51 -12.85 -2.86
CA GLN A 467 -5.47 -14.28 -3.07
C GLN A 467 -5.56 -14.99 -1.73
N VAL A 468 -6.23 -16.14 -1.74
CA VAL A 468 -6.29 -17.05 -0.60
C VAL A 468 -5.55 -18.32 -0.98
N PHE A 469 -4.54 -18.69 -0.21
CA PHE A 469 -3.78 -19.93 -0.40
C PHE A 469 -4.37 -21.01 0.50
N SER A 470 -5.07 -21.97 -0.10
CA SER A 470 -5.62 -23.14 0.58
C SER A 470 -5.21 -24.42 -0.17
N ALA A 471 -4.25 -25.16 0.39
CA ALA A 471 -3.66 -26.39 -0.18
C ALA A 471 -2.84 -26.28 -1.48
N SER A 472 -2.63 -25.08 -2.03
CA SER A 472 -1.69 -24.81 -3.13
C SER A 472 -0.28 -24.55 -2.59
N THR A 473 0.76 -24.76 -3.40
CA THR A 473 2.09 -24.22 -3.10
C THR A 473 2.05 -22.70 -3.23
N PHE A 474 2.68 -21.98 -2.30
CA PHE A 474 2.89 -20.54 -2.43
C PHE A 474 3.69 -20.27 -3.71
N ASP A 475 3.08 -19.65 -4.72
CA ASP A 475 3.61 -19.54 -6.08
C ASP A 475 4.05 -18.11 -6.46
N LEU A 476 4.20 -17.26 -5.43
CA LEU A 476 4.67 -15.88 -5.55
C LEU A 476 6.14 -15.69 -5.20
N GLU A 477 6.87 -16.75 -4.80
CA GLU A 477 8.31 -16.67 -4.56
C GLU A 477 9.07 -16.17 -5.79
N ASN A 478 10.08 -15.31 -5.57
CA ASN A 478 10.87 -14.67 -6.63
C ASN A 478 10.04 -13.80 -7.59
N ARG A 479 8.83 -13.36 -7.19
CA ARG A 479 8.01 -12.40 -7.92
C ARG A 479 7.91 -11.08 -7.19
N GLU A 480 7.87 -10.00 -7.95
CA GLU A 480 7.39 -8.71 -7.47
C GLU A 480 5.93 -8.52 -7.89
N ILE A 481 5.09 -8.04 -6.98
CA ILE A 481 3.69 -7.65 -7.27
C ILE A 481 3.56 -6.16 -7.03
N PHE A 482 3.12 -5.44 -8.06
CA PHE A 482 2.93 -3.99 -7.97
C PHE A 482 1.45 -3.64 -8.00
N PHE A 483 0.94 -3.00 -6.96
CA PHE A 483 -0.36 -2.35 -6.98
C PHE A 483 -0.18 -0.88 -7.33
N VAL A 484 -0.79 -0.42 -8.43
CA VAL A 484 -0.60 0.97 -8.93
C VAL A 484 -1.90 1.76 -8.93
N VAL A 485 -1.85 3.00 -8.44
CA VAL A 485 -3.08 3.84 -8.32
C VAL A 485 -3.43 4.57 -9.62
N GLY A 486 -2.50 4.60 -10.58
CA GLY A 486 -2.71 5.15 -11.90
C GLY A 486 -1.57 4.79 -12.85
N THR A 487 -1.92 4.57 -14.12
CA THR A 487 -0.95 4.24 -15.18
C THR A 487 -1.01 5.25 -16.30
N THR A 488 0.14 5.71 -16.76
CA THR A 488 0.30 6.44 -18.02
C THR A 488 0.60 5.44 -19.13
N GLN A 489 -0.04 5.61 -20.28
CA GLN A 489 0.20 4.78 -21.46
C GLN A 489 0.95 5.56 -22.52
N VAL A 490 1.90 4.89 -23.14
CA VAL A 490 2.71 5.38 -24.24
C VAL A 490 2.73 4.32 -25.33
N PHE A 491 2.62 4.73 -26.59
CA PHE A 491 2.41 3.81 -27.69
C PHE A 491 3.54 3.89 -28.73
N PHE A 492 3.98 2.72 -29.18
CA PHE A 492 4.87 2.56 -30.31
C PHE A 492 4.07 1.89 -31.43
N PRO A 493 3.53 2.67 -32.39
CA PRO A 493 2.57 2.16 -33.37
C PRO A 493 3.17 1.14 -34.35
N PHE A 494 4.46 0.88 -34.27
CA PHE A 494 5.19 -0.03 -35.13
C PHE A 494 6.20 -0.84 -34.32
N TYR A 495 6.24 -2.14 -34.59
CA TYR A 495 7.21 -3.06 -34.06
C TYR A 495 7.44 -4.17 -35.09
N ALA A 496 8.66 -4.26 -35.60
CA ALA A 496 9.08 -5.29 -36.54
C ALA A 496 10.54 -5.67 -36.34
N GLY A 497 10.90 -6.89 -36.75
CA GLY A 497 12.27 -7.38 -36.71
C GLY A 497 12.37 -8.82 -37.19
N ASP A 498 13.57 -9.23 -37.57
CA ASP A 498 13.87 -10.57 -38.04
C ASP A 498 15.37 -10.86 -37.91
N GLY A 499 15.95 -11.70 -38.78
CA GLY A 499 17.38 -11.99 -38.77
C GLY A 499 18.26 -10.87 -39.33
N GLN A 500 17.68 -9.82 -39.90
CA GLN A 500 18.39 -8.72 -40.56
C GLN A 500 18.04 -7.35 -39.97
N THR A 501 16.79 -7.18 -39.57
CA THR A 501 16.19 -5.93 -39.11
C THR A 501 15.77 -6.00 -37.65
N PHE A 502 15.69 -4.85 -36.99
CA PHE A 502 15.26 -4.74 -35.60
C PHE A 502 14.36 -3.52 -35.39
N SER A 503 13.59 -3.57 -34.30
CA SER A 503 13.10 -2.38 -33.61
C SER A 503 13.86 -2.22 -32.30
N ALA A 504 14.16 -0.99 -31.90
CA ALA A 504 14.82 -0.66 -30.63
C ALA A 504 14.01 0.38 -29.89
N PHE A 505 14.03 0.33 -28.55
CA PHE A 505 13.23 1.19 -27.69
C PHE A 505 14.12 1.88 -26.67
N GLY A 506 13.97 3.19 -26.57
CA GLY A 506 14.61 4.03 -25.56
C GLY A 506 13.55 4.59 -24.62
N VAL A 507 13.77 4.47 -23.31
CA VAL A 507 12.91 5.07 -22.27
C VAL A 507 13.78 5.74 -21.22
N THR A 508 13.44 6.96 -20.82
CA THR A 508 14.11 7.71 -19.76
C THR A 508 13.11 8.05 -18.67
N ASN A 509 13.44 7.71 -17.42
CA ASN A 509 12.69 8.14 -16.26
C ASN A 509 13.15 9.53 -15.83
N LEU A 510 12.32 10.55 -16.08
CA LEU A 510 12.59 11.93 -15.71
C LEU A 510 12.07 12.28 -14.31
N ASP A 511 11.39 11.35 -13.65
CA ASP A 511 10.85 11.52 -12.31
C ASP A 511 11.94 11.41 -11.22
N THR A 512 11.57 11.73 -9.98
CA THR A 512 12.40 11.55 -8.78
C THR A 512 12.14 10.22 -8.07
N ARG A 513 11.22 9.40 -8.60
CA ARG A 513 10.84 8.08 -8.08
C ARG A 513 11.03 7.00 -9.15
N ASP A 514 11.07 5.74 -8.73
CA ASP A 514 11.13 4.60 -9.65
C ASP A 514 9.95 4.62 -10.63
N ALA A 515 10.24 4.33 -11.91
CA ALA A 515 9.25 4.12 -12.94
C ALA A 515 9.10 2.61 -13.18
N LEU A 516 7.91 2.10 -12.92
CA LEU A 516 7.54 0.71 -13.18
C LEU A 516 7.01 0.61 -14.59
N LEU A 517 7.77 -0.01 -15.48
CA LEU A 517 7.49 -0.09 -16.90
C LEU A 517 6.92 -1.47 -17.23
N GLU A 518 5.82 -1.52 -17.99
CA GLU A 518 5.28 -2.76 -18.56
C GLU A 518 5.11 -2.62 -20.07
N PHE A 519 5.88 -3.40 -20.83
CA PHE A 519 5.82 -3.47 -22.28
C PHE A 519 4.95 -4.64 -22.72
N GLU A 520 4.03 -4.38 -23.65
CA GLU A 520 3.20 -5.37 -24.31
C GLU A 520 3.41 -5.31 -25.83
N ALA A 521 3.94 -6.39 -26.41
CA ALA A 521 3.99 -6.55 -27.87
C ALA A 521 2.71 -7.23 -28.36
N ARG A 522 1.97 -6.59 -29.27
CA ARG A 522 0.67 -7.08 -29.75
C ARG A 522 0.64 -7.31 -31.25
N GLY A 523 0.00 -8.40 -31.65
CA GLY A 523 -0.18 -8.79 -33.05
C GLY A 523 -1.36 -8.11 -33.73
N ALA A 524 -1.57 -8.43 -35.01
CA ALA A 524 -2.67 -7.88 -35.81
C ALA A 524 -4.08 -8.25 -35.27
N ASP A 525 -4.19 -9.39 -34.60
CA ASP A 525 -5.41 -9.88 -33.95
C ASP A 525 -5.68 -9.23 -32.59
N GLY A 526 -4.70 -8.47 -32.07
CA GLY A 526 -4.75 -7.80 -30.78
C GLY A 526 -4.31 -8.63 -29.59
N ASN A 527 -3.99 -9.91 -29.80
CA ASN A 527 -3.42 -10.75 -28.76
C ASN A 527 -1.95 -10.37 -28.51
N LEU A 528 -1.47 -10.68 -27.30
CA LEU A 528 -0.04 -10.60 -27.01
C LEU A 528 0.70 -11.58 -27.93
N LEU A 529 1.80 -11.13 -28.53
CA LEU A 529 2.67 -11.99 -29.30
C LEU A 529 3.27 -13.06 -28.37
N PRO A 530 3.37 -14.33 -28.81
CA PRO A 530 3.76 -15.46 -27.97
C PRO A 530 5.28 -15.50 -27.76
N PHE A 531 5.82 -14.46 -27.13
CA PHE A 531 7.23 -14.35 -26.80
C PHE A 531 7.50 -14.72 -25.35
N PRO A 532 8.70 -15.22 -25.01
CA PRO A 532 9.02 -15.68 -23.67
C PRO A 532 8.84 -14.62 -22.58
N SER A 533 9.08 -13.35 -22.91
CA SER A 533 8.96 -12.22 -21.98
C SER A 533 7.97 -11.18 -22.52
N ASN A 534 6.71 -11.58 -22.71
CA ASN A 534 5.62 -10.68 -23.12
C ASN A 534 4.32 -10.98 -22.34
N PRO A 535 3.85 -10.08 -21.46
CA PRO A 535 4.39 -8.74 -21.20
C PRO A 535 5.77 -8.77 -20.53
N HIS A 536 6.56 -7.71 -20.71
CA HIS A 536 7.85 -7.51 -20.05
C HIS A 536 7.73 -6.39 -19.00
N ALA A 537 8.08 -6.68 -17.76
CA ALA A 537 8.12 -5.69 -16.68
C ALA A 537 9.56 -5.31 -16.34
N GLU A 538 9.81 -4.03 -16.10
CA GLU A 538 11.14 -3.50 -15.70
C GLU A 538 11.01 -2.26 -14.82
N THR A 539 11.81 -2.19 -13.76
CA THR A 539 11.90 -1.01 -12.88
C THR A 539 13.05 -0.11 -13.33
N LEU A 540 12.74 1.14 -13.66
CA LEU A 540 13.72 2.14 -14.07
C LEU A 540 13.90 3.19 -12.97
N ALA A 541 15.07 3.20 -12.36
CA ALA A 541 15.42 4.14 -11.29
C ALA A 541 15.29 5.63 -11.72
N PRO A 542 15.16 6.58 -10.77
CA PRO A 542 15.07 8.00 -11.07
C PRO A 542 16.26 8.46 -11.91
N GLN A 543 16.02 9.31 -12.90
CA GLN A 543 17.06 9.90 -13.76
C GLN A 543 17.90 8.87 -14.56
N HIS A 544 17.43 7.62 -14.67
CA HIS A 544 18.05 6.58 -15.48
C HIS A 544 17.34 6.40 -16.82
N GLN A 545 18.03 5.73 -17.74
CA GLN A 545 17.51 5.40 -19.05
C GLN A 545 17.71 3.92 -19.38
N LEU A 546 16.80 3.40 -20.17
CA LEU A 546 16.81 2.10 -20.81
C LEU A 546 16.99 2.28 -22.32
N ALA A 547 17.81 1.43 -22.92
CA ALA A 547 17.92 1.29 -24.37
C ALA A 547 18.13 -0.19 -24.70
N LYS A 548 17.14 -0.82 -25.34
CA LYS A 548 17.17 -2.24 -25.68
C LYS A 548 16.55 -2.50 -27.05
N LEU A 549 17.03 -3.53 -27.73
CA LEU A 549 16.35 -4.08 -28.89
C LEU A 549 15.03 -4.72 -28.47
N GLY A 550 14.02 -4.69 -29.33
CA GLY A 550 12.73 -5.35 -29.08
C GLY A 550 12.89 -6.85 -28.84
N GLN A 551 13.86 -7.50 -29.50
CA GLN A 551 14.18 -8.91 -29.24
C GLN A 551 14.80 -9.15 -27.86
N GLU A 552 15.56 -8.18 -27.32
CA GLU A 552 16.13 -8.26 -25.98
C GLU A 552 15.05 -8.05 -24.92
N LEU A 553 14.18 -7.05 -25.10
CA LEU A 553 13.04 -6.78 -24.23
C LEU A 553 12.08 -7.97 -24.14
N MET A 554 11.77 -8.58 -25.29
CA MET A 554 10.76 -9.64 -25.37
C MET A 554 11.34 -11.06 -25.19
N GLY A 555 12.65 -11.19 -24.96
CA GLY A 555 13.33 -12.49 -24.82
C GLY A 555 13.24 -13.36 -26.08
N VAL A 556 13.23 -12.73 -27.26
CA VAL A 556 13.00 -13.39 -28.54
C VAL A 556 14.31 -13.96 -29.10
N ALA A 557 14.29 -15.20 -29.57
CA ALA A 557 15.46 -15.82 -30.18
C ALA A 557 15.88 -15.09 -31.48
N PRO A 558 17.20 -14.93 -31.74
CA PRO A 558 17.69 -14.25 -32.94
C PRO A 558 17.08 -14.84 -34.23
N GLY A 559 16.68 -13.97 -35.16
CA GLY A 559 16.08 -14.39 -36.43
C GLY A 559 14.58 -14.68 -36.40
N THR A 560 13.94 -14.66 -35.23
CA THR A 560 12.48 -14.80 -35.13
C THR A 560 11.80 -13.57 -35.71
N VAL A 561 10.82 -13.80 -36.59
CA VAL A 561 10.00 -12.72 -37.17
C VAL A 561 9.14 -12.09 -36.08
N GLN A 562 9.27 -10.78 -35.94
CA GLN A 562 8.52 -9.91 -35.06
C GLN A 562 7.66 -9.01 -35.95
N LEU A 563 6.35 -8.95 -35.71
CA LEU A 563 5.44 -8.10 -36.46
C LEU A 563 4.25 -7.69 -35.59
N GLY A 564 4.09 -6.39 -35.38
CA GLY A 564 3.02 -5.86 -34.56
C GLY A 564 3.24 -4.40 -34.18
N TRP A 565 2.83 -4.08 -32.95
CA TRP A 565 3.05 -2.80 -32.30
C TRP A 565 3.31 -3.01 -30.80
N MET A 566 3.78 -1.98 -30.09
CA MET A 566 4.01 -2.06 -28.64
C MET A 566 3.23 -0.99 -27.88
N LYS A 567 2.74 -1.40 -26.70
CA LYS A 567 2.19 -0.51 -25.67
C LYS A 567 3.11 -0.54 -24.45
N LEU A 568 3.42 0.62 -23.90
CA LEU A 568 4.14 0.78 -22.65
C LEU A 568 3.22 1.41 -21.61
N SER A 569 3.07 0.76 -20.45
CA SER A 569 2.41 1.31 -19.27
C SER A 569 3.46 1.73 -18.23
N SER A 570 3.23 2.84 -17.54
CA SER A 570 4.10 3.34 -16.46
C SER A 570 3.30 3.88 -15.29
N ASN A 571 3.73 3.64 -14.04
CA ASN A 571 3.13 4.26 -12.84
C ASN A 571 3.43 5.77 -12.71
N THR A 572 4.35 6.29 -13.53
CA THR A 572 4.65 7.73 -13.62
C THR A 572 4.44 8.28 -15.03
N PRO A 573 3.84 9.49 -15.17
CA PRO A 573 3.71 10.16 -16.45
C PRO A 573 5.03 10.78 -16.96
N ASN A 574 6.04 10.93 -16.10
CA ASN A 574 7.27 11.66 -16.42
C ASN A 574 8.31 10.74 -17.08
N ILE A 575 7.91 10.09 -18.18
CA ILE A 575 8.80 9.29 -19.02
C ILE A 575 8.95 9.94 -20.40
N ALA A 576 10.18 9.97 -20.90
CA ALA A 576 10.46 10.28 -22.29
C ALA A 576 10.80 8.98 -23.03
N SER A 577 10.32 8.81 -24.25
CA SER A 577 10.62 7.60 -25.02
C SER A 577 10.61 7.83 -26.53
N PHE A 578 11.37 6.98 -27.20
CA PHE A 578 11.46 6.90 -28.65
C PHE A 578 11.68 5.45 -29.07
N PHE A 579 11.43 5.17 -30.34
CA PHE A 579 11.75 3.87 -30.94
C PHE A 579 12.47 4.08 -32.26
N GLN A 580 13.31 3.12 -32.61
CA GLN A 580 14.06 3.09 -33.85
C GLN A 580 13.80 1.79 -34.58
N ILE A 581 13.95 1.82 -35.90
CA ILE A 581 13.86 0.69 -36.80
C ILE A 581 15.11 0.74 -37.66
N GLY A 582 15.76 -0.40 -37.83
CA GLY A 582 16.98 -0.44 -38.63
C GLY A 582 17.41 -1.84 -39.00
N ASN A 583 18.55 -1.91 -39.66
CA ASN A 583 19.23 -3.14 -40.02
C ASN A 583 20.59 -3.26 -39.31
N GLY A 584 21.35 -4.30 -39.62
CA GLY A 584 22.72 -4.45 -39.12
C GLY A 584 22.87 -5.43 -37.96
N LEU A 585 21.87 -6.30 -37.73
CA LEU A 585 22.03 -7.43 -36.80
C LEU A 585 23.11 -8.42 -37.26
N SER A 586 23.35 -8.52 -38.57
CA SER A 586 24.34 -9.43 -39.17
C SER A 586 25.33 -8.73 -40.11
N GLY A 587 25.47 -7.40 -40.02
CA GLY A 587 26.27 -6.59 -40.94
C GLY A 587 26.40 -5.13 -40.47
N PRO A 588 26.97 -4.23 -41.28
CA PRO A 588 26.97 -2.81 -40.95
C PRO A 588 25.53 -2.27 -40.92
N VAL A 589 25.25 -1.35 -39.99
CA VAL A 589 24.02 -0.55 -40.03
C VAL A 589 24.11 0.37 -41.23
N THR A 590 23.23 0.16 -42.21
CA THR A 590 23.09 1.05 -43.37
C THR A 590 21.77 1.80 -43.34
N GLN A 591 20.79 1.31 -42.59
CA GLN A 591 19.45 1.87 -42.46
C GLN A 591 19.09 2.00 -40.98
N MET A 592 18.76 3.21 -40.53
CA MET A 592 18.24 3.44 -39.19
C MET A 592 17.49 4.76 -39.15
N ASP A 593 16.24 4.72 -38.71
CA ASP A 593 15.46 5.90 -38.35
C ASP A 593 14.40 5.52 -37.31
N GLY A 594 13.45 6.39 -36.97
CA GLY A 594 12.41 6.09 -36.01
C GLY A 594 11.54 7.28 -35.67
N SER A 595 10.91 7.25 -34.50
CA SER A 595 10.19 8.42 -34.01
C SER A 595 10.09 8.41 -32.49
N THR A 596 9.60 9.51 -31.94
CA THR A 596 9.21 9.55 -30.53
C THR A 596 8.00 8.64 -30.30
N ALA A 597 7.78 8.22 -29.07
CA ALA A 597 6.57 7.46 -28.76
C ALA A 597 5.32 8.37 -28.80
N VAL A 598 4.17 7.78 -29.10
CA VAL A 598 2.89 8.48 -29.21
C VAL A 598 2.19 8.48 -27.86
N LEU A 599 1.83 9.66 -27.35
CA LEU A 599 1.21 9.83 -26.02
C LEU A 599 -0.32 9.78 -26.02
N GLY A 600 -0.96 9.77 -27.19
CA GLY A 600 -2.40 9.81 -27.29
C GLY A 600 -2.93 9.40 -28.66
N GLN A 601 -4.14 8.88 -28.69
CA GLN A 601 -4.82 8.47 -29.92
C GLN A 601 -5.61 9.62 -30.56
N SER A 602 -5.87 9.50 -31.86
CA SER A 602 -6.70 10.44 -32.62
C SER A 602 -7.78 9.72 -33.43
N LYS A 603 -8.91 10.40 -33.67
CA LYS A 603 -9.94 9.96 -34.61
C LYS A 603 -9.52 10.12 -36.06
N VAL A 604 -8.57 11.01 -36.34
CA VAL A 604 -8.04 11.25 -37.68
C VAL A 604 -6.53 11.30 -37.61
N LEU A 605 -5.90 10.46 -38.42
CA LEU A 605 -4.45 10.37 -38.55
C LEU A 605 -4.06 10.77 -39.98
N TYR A 606 -2.98 11.53 -40.12
CA TYR A 606 -2.43 11.96 -41.40
C TYR A 606 -1.02 11.43 -41.56
N PHE A 607 -0.82 10.60 -42.58
CA PHE A 607 0.49 10.12 -43.02
C PHE A 607 0.97 11.05 -44.10
N THR A 608 1.93 11.91 -43.75
CA THR A 608 2.21 13.13 -44.50
C THR A 608 2.98 12.86 -45.78
N ARG A 609 3.75 11.77 -45.91
CA ARG A 609 4.61 11.49 -47.07
C ARG A 609 4.42 10.09 -47.64
N VAL A 610 3.74 10.03 -48.79
CA VAL A 610 3.57 8.77 -49.52
C VAL A 610 4.39 8.73 -50.80
N HIS A 611 5.28 7.74 -50.90
CA HIS A 611 6.13 7.47 -52.06
C HIS A 611 6.13 5.97 -52.36
N GLU A 612 5.55 5.55 -53.48
CA GLU A 612 5.54 4.13 -53.85
C GLU A 612 5.71 3.90 -55.36
N GLY A 613 6.77 3.17 -55.74
CA GLY A 613 7.12 2.82 -57.12
C GLY A 613 8.62 2.87 -57.41
N ASP A 614 9.02 2.54 -58.65
CA ASP A 614 10.45 2.36 -59.02
C ASP A 614 11.23 3.67 -59.22
N ALA A 615 10.55 4.81 -59.35
CA ALA A 615 11.16 6.11 -59.63
C ALA A 615 10.30 7.26 -59.10
N VAL A 616 10.22 7.39 -57.78
CA VAL A 616 9.21 8.24 -57.11
C VAL A 616 9.74 9.27 -56.12
N VAL A 617 11.00 9.15 -55.70
CA VAL A 617 11.67 10.14 -54.83
C VAL A 617 12.77 10.83 -55.63
N ASP A 618 12.76 12.16 -55.67
CA ASP A 618 13.79 12.95 -56.37
C ASP A 618 15.10 12.99 -55.55
N SER A 619 16.24 12.79 -56.22
CA SER A 619 17.60 12.99 -55.69
C SER A 619 18.50 13.57 -56.80
N GLU A 620 19.71 14.05 -56.46
CA GLU A 620 20.65 14.55 -57.47
C GLU A 620 21.16 13.45 -58.40
N SER A 621 21.17 12.19 -57.96
CA SER A 621 21.56 11.03 -58.78
C SER A 621 20.43 10.51 -59.70
N GLY A 622 19.24 11.08 -59.60
CA GLY A 622 18.03 10.67 -60.33
C GLY A 622 16.89 10.30 -59.39
N ARG A 623 15.83 9.70 -59.94
CA ARG A 623 14.72 9.24 -59.11
C ARG A 623 15.00 7.86 -58.51
N LEU A 624 14.79 7.74 -57.21
CA LEU A 624 14.98 6.52 -56.44
C LEU A 624 13.66 5.75 -56.29
N PRO A 625 13.71 4.41 -56.20
CA PRO A 625 12.57 3.61 -55.82
C PRO A 625 12.24 3.83 -54.34
N ALA A 626 10.95 3.78 -54.00
CA ALA A 626 10.51 3.80 -52.61
C ALA A 626 9.24 2.96 -52.42
N ARG A 627 8.99 2.57 -51.17
CA ARG A 627 7.77 1.91 -50.71
C ARG A 627 7.31 2.55 -49.41
N THR A 628 6.01 2.76 -49.24
CA THR A 628 5.45 3.34 -48.02
C THR A 628 4.60 2.31 -47.29
N LEU A 629 5.04 1.92 -46.10
CA LEU A 629 4.28 1.10 -45.17
C LEU A 629 3.52 2.00 -44.19
N LEU A 630 2.21 1.76 -44.06
CA LEU A 630 1.38 2.42 -43.05
C LEU A 630 1.04 1.43 -41.94
N SER A 631 1.25 1.85 -40.70
CA SER A 631 0.89 1.12 -39.48
C SER A 631 -0.16 1.91 -38.70
N VAL A 632 -1.32 1.33 -38.44
CA VAL A 632 -2.37 1.90 -37.59
C VAL A 632 -2.72 0.92 -36.49
N ALA A 633 -2.42 1.27 -35.24
CA ALA A 633 -2.70 0.45 -34.08
C ALA A 633 -3.92 0.95 -33.30
N ASN A 634 -4.71 0.00 -32.80
CA ASN A 634 -5.88 0.22 -31.98
C ASN A 634 -5.53 -0.02 -30.50
N PRO A 635 -5.32 1.02 -29.68
CA PRO A 635 -5.03 0.84 -28.26
C PRO A 635 -6.27 0.52 -27.41
N ASN A 636 -7.47 0.48 -28.01
CA ASN A 636 -8.73 0.38 -27.28
C ASN A 636 -9.14 -1.07 -26.98
N ALA A 637 -9.95 -1.24 -25.93
CA ALA A 637 -10.56 -2.52 -25.54
C ALA A 637 -11.68 -2.99 -26.48
N SER A 638 -12.07 -2.18 -27.46
CA SER A 638 -13.04 -2.52 -28.50
C SER A 638 -12.43 -2.35 -29.89
N ALA A 639 -12.92 -3.14 -30.85
CA ALA A 639 -12.50 -3.01 -32.24
C ALA A 639 -12.87 -1.63 -32.81
N ILE A 640 -12.07 -1.13 -33.75
CA ILE A 640 -12.28 0.13 -34.46
C ILE A 640 -12.43 -0.10 -35.96
N THR A 641 -13.11 0.81 -36.65
CA THR A 641 -13.22 0.80 -38.11
C THR A 641 -12.58 2.06 -38.68
N VAL A 642 -11.54 1.88 -39.50
CA VAL A 642 -10.73 2.95 -40.06
C VAL A 642 -10.93 3.03 -41.57
N ARG A 643 -11.28 4.22 -42.05
CA ARG A 643 -11.36 4.56 -43.49
C ARG A 643 -10.08 5.28 -43.91
N PHE A 644 -9.40 4.75 -44.91
CA PHE A 644 -8.21 5.31 -45.52
C PHE A 644 -8.57 5.99 -46.85
N THR A 645 -8.12 7.22 -47.04
CA THR A 645 -8.22 7.97 -48.30
C THR A 645 -6.83 8.42 -48.73
N LEU A 646 -6.40 8.03 -49.93
CA LEU A 646 -5.15 8.47 -50.54
C LEU A 646 -5.39 9.71 -51.40
N TYR A 647 -4.78 10.83 -50.99
CA TYR A 647 -4.84 12.10 -51.71
C TYR A 647 -3.55 12.32 -52.50
N GLY A 648 -3.68 12.74 -53.76
CA GLY A 648 -2.56 13.27 -54.54
C GLY A 648 -2.23 14.71 -54.16
N PRO A 649 -1.18 15.31 -54.75
CA PRO A 649 -0.66 16.62 -54.33
C PRO A 649 -1.64 17.78 -54.57
N THR A 650 -2.59 17.61 -55.51
CA THR A 650 -3.62 18.61 -55.82
C THR A 650 -4.83 18.54 -54.88
N GLY A 651 -4.80 17.67 -53.87
CA GLY A 651 -5.90 17.46 -52.91
C GLY A 651 -7.09 16.68 -53.43
N GLN A 652 -6.94 16.01 -54.57
CA GLN A 652 -7.94 15.06 -55.07
C GLN A 652 -7.58 13.63 -54.64
N PRO A 653 -8.56 12.80 -54.25
CA PRO A 653 -8.32 11.38 -54.04
C PRO A 653 -7.81 10.73 -55.33
N VAL A 654 -6.76 9.91 -55.24
CA VAL A 654 -6.14 9.21 -56.39
C VAL A 654 -6.40 7.70 -56.39
N ALA A 655 -7.05 7.19 -55.34
CA ALA A 655 -7.56 5.83 -55.26
C ALA A 655 -8.93 5.83 -54.55
N GLY A 656 -9.66 4.71 -54.63
CA GLY A 656 -10.88 4.52 -53.87
C GLY A 656 -10.61 4.40 -52.36
N ASP A 657 -11.55 4.84 -51.54
CA ASP A 657 -11.46 4.69 -50.08
C ASP A 657 -11.39 3.21 -49.70
N VAL A 658 -10.55 2.89 -48.72
CA VAL A 658 -10.39 1.54 -48.18
C VAL A 658 -10.81 1.55 -46.73
N THR A 659 -11.62 0.58 -46.31
CA THR A 659 -12.02 0.45 -44.90
C THR A 659 -11.42 -0.82 -44.31
N ARG A 660 -10.82 -0.71 -43.12
CA ARG A 660 -10.31 -1.84 -42.35
C ARG A 660 -10.93 -1.82 -40.95
N THR A 661 -11.34 -2.99 -40.48
CA THR A 661 -11.65 -3.19 -39.06
C THR A 661 -10.39 -3.69 -38.37
N ILE A 662 -10.00 -3.02 -37.29
CA ILE A 662 -8.82 -3.37 -36.48
C ILE A 662 -9.34 -3.90 -35.15
N ALA A 663 -8.91 -5.10 -34.78
CA ALA A 663 -9.33 -5.75 -33.53
C ALA A 663 -8.99 -4.91 -32.30
N ALA A 664 -9.65 -5.16 -31.16
CA ALA A 664 -9.28 -4.56 -29.88
C ALA A 664 -7.81 -4.90 -29.57
N GLY A 665 -6.98 -3.89 -29.30
CA GLY A 665 -5.53 -4.09 -29.12
C GLY A 665 -4.74 -4.45 -30.39
N GLY A 666 -5.38 -4.54 -31.56
CA GLY A 666 -4.77 -4.99 -32.81
C GLY A 666 -4.07 -3.89 -33.62
N VAL A 667 -3.49 -4.26 -34.76
CA VAL A 667 -2.82 -3.34 -35.69
C VAL A 667 -3.10 -3.74 -37.14
N ALA A 668 -3.24 -2.73 -38.02
CA ALA A 668 -3.26 -2.91 -39.46
C ALA A 668 -1.97 -2.33 -40.07
N GLN A 669 -1.20 -3.19 -40.74
CA GLN A 669 0.02 -2.85 -41.45
C GLN A 669 -0.10 -3.26 -42.92
N ALA A 670 0.15 -2.32 -43.83
CA ALA A 670 0.12 -2.59 -45.27
C ALA A 670 0.97 -1.57 -46.04
N PHE A 671 1.61 -2.03 -47.11
CA PHE A 671 2.22 -1.14 -48.09
C PHE A 671 1.14 -0.41 -48.89
N LEU A 672 1.46 0.76 -49.45
CA LEU A 672 0.48 1.64 -50.07
C LEU A 672 -0.25 0.96 -51.24
N PHE A 673 0.48 0.24 -52.10
CA PHE A 673 -0.07 -0.49 -53.23
C PHE A 673 -1.02 -1.61 -52.77
N ASP A 674 -0.65 -2.34 -51.72
CA ASP A 674 -1.48 -3.41 -51.16
C ASP A 674 -2.72 -2.87 -50.46
N LEU A 675 -2.59 -1.75 -49.74
CA LEU A 675 -3.69 -1.11 -49.03
C LEU A 675 -4.77 -0.65 -50.01
N PHE A 676 -4.37 0.09 -51.05
CA PHE A 676 -5.28 0.70 -52.03
C PHE A 676 -5.53 -0.16 -53.27
N ASN A 677 -4.93 -1.36 -53.35
CA ASN A 677 -5.00 -2.27 -54.49
C ASN A 677 -4.70 -1.55 -55.82
N THR A 678 -3.57 -0.84 -55.87
CA THR A 678 -3.12 -0.04 -57.01
C THR A 678 -1.66 -0.35 -57.33
N THR A 679 -1.24 -0.11 -58.57
CA THR A 679 0.16 -0.19 -59.00
C THR A 679 0.61 1.11 -59.67
N THR A 680 -0.19 2.17 -59.53
CA THR A 680 0.12 3.48 -60.12
C THR A 680 1.16 4.17 -59.25
N PRO A 681 2.33 4.56 -59.77
CA PRO A 681 3.36 5.20 -58.96
C PRO A 681 2.86 6.46 -58.26
N VAL A 682 3.16 6.58 -56.96
CA VAL A 682 2.80 7.73 -56.13
C VAL A 682 4.07 8.50 -55.83
N LEU A 683 4.17 9.72 -56.35
CA LEU A 683 5.34 10.59 -56.21
C LEU A 683 5.18 11.62 -55.08
N ASP A 684 3.95 11.97 -54.77
CA ASP A 684 3.59 12.96 -53.76
C ASP A 684 2.12 12.75 -53.38
N GLY A 685 1.74 13.21 -52.20
CA GLY A 685 0.42 13.04 -51.63
C GLY A 685 0.46 12.91 -50.12
N PHE A 686 -0.64 12.42 -49.55
CA PHE A 686 -0.73 12.01 -48.15
C PHE A 686 -1.88 11.01 -47.99
N VAL A 687 -1.89 10.24 -46.91
CA VAL A 687 -3.03 9.38 -46.55
C VAL A 687 -3.72 9.92 -45.32
N ARG A 688 -5.05 10.05 -45.40
CA ARG A 688 -5.90 10.29 -44.23
C ARG A 688 -6.51 8.97 -43.78
N ALA A 689 -6.28 8.61 -42.52
CA ALA A 689 -6.93 7.49 -41.85
C ALA A 689 -7.93 8.03 -40.81
N GLU A 690 -9.21 7.77 -41.03
CA GLU A 690 -10.31 8.26 -40.20
C GLU A 690 -11.00 7.11 -39.48
N VAL A 691 -10.99 7.16 -38.13
CA VAL A 691 -11.70 6.22 -37.26
C VAL A 691 -13.19 6.55 -37.28
N THR A 692 -13.93 5.83 -38.11
CA THR A 692 -15.38 5.98 -38.31
C THR A 692 -16.21 5.30 -37.20
N THR A 693 -15.62 4.38 -36.44
CA THR A 693 -16.25 3.70 -35.29
C THR A 693 -15.19 3.35 -34.25
N GLY A 694 -15.49 3.58 -32.95
CA GLY A 694 -14.56 3.39 -31.82
C GLY A 694 -13.67 4.61 -31.55
N ASP A 695 -12.88 4.63 -30.46
CA ASP A 695 -12.40 5.86 -29.81
C ASP A 695 -11.22 6.59 -30.45
N GLY A 696 -10.41 5.89 -31.24
CA GLY A 696 -9.26 6.48 -31.93
C GLY A 696 -8.22 5.43 -32.31
N ALA A 697 -7.12 5.89 -32.88
CA ALA A 697 -5.96 5.06 -33.19
C ALA A 697 -4.66 5.86 -33.03
N VAL A 698 -3.54 5.14 -33.01
CA VAL A 698 -2.19 5.71 -33.16
C VAL A 698 -1.58 5.16 -34.45
N GLY A 699 -0.69 5.90 -35.10
CA GLY A 699 -0.15 5.48 -36.39
C GLY A 699 1.29 5.89 -36.64
N PHE A 700 1.94 5.13 -37.51
CA PHE A 700 3.32 5.33 -37.96
C PHE A 700 3.44 5.00 -39.44
N GLU A 701 4.21 5.81 -40.17
CA GLU A 701 4.55 5.66 -41.58
C GLU A 701 6.05 5.37 -41.69
N LEU A 702 6.38 4.33 -42.47
CA LEU A 702 7.75 3.95 -42.77
C LEU A 702 7.94 3.99 -44.29
N ILE A 703 8.89 4.80 -44.76
CA ILE A 703 9.25 4.87 -46.17
C ILE A 703 10.59 4.18 -46.35
N GLU A 704 10.59 3.14 -47.18
CA GLU A 704 11.76 2.33 -47.49
C GLU A 704 12.37 2.78 -48.82
N LEU A 705 13.64 3.20 -48.79
CA LEU A 705 14.51 3.34 -49.95
C LEU A 705 15.58 2.24 -49.92
N SER A 706 16.39 2.13 -50.97
CA SER A 706 17.41 1.07 -51.08
C SER A 706 18.36 1.01 -49.88
N ASP A 707 18.85 2.17 -49.41
CA ASP A 707 19.84 2.27 -48.33
C ASP A 707 19.37 3.23 -47.21
N THR A 708 18.09 3.65 -47.20
CA THR A 708 17.56 4.62 -46.23
C THR A 708 16.15 4.23 -45.76
N LEU A 709 15.85 4.52 -44.49
CA LEU A 709 14.50 4.46 -43.92
C LEU A 709 14.10 5.87 -43.48
N LEU A 710 12.83 6.22 -43.67
CA LEU A 710 12.24 7.44 -43.12
C LEU A 710 11.03 7.06 -42.26
N GLY A 711 11.03 7.45 -40.99
CA GLY A 711 10.01 7.13 -40.01
C GLY A 711 9.23 8.34 -39.54
N PHE A 712 7.91 8.32 -39.70
CA PHE A 712 7.04 9.42 -39.27
C PHE A 712 5.89 8.90 -38.41
N ASN A 713 5.71 9.46 -37.21
CA ASN A 713 4.43 9.32 -36.54
C ASN A 713 3.33 10.00 -37.38
N ALA A 714 2.17 9.36 -37.45
CA ALA A 714 1.02 9.96 -38.11
C ALA A 714 0.60 11.23 -37.35
N ALA A 715 0.43 12.34 -38.08
CA ALA A 715 0.03 13.60 -37.49
C ALA A 715 -1.46 13.59 -37.11
N ALA A 716 -1.79 14.20 -35.96
CA ALA A 716 -3.17 14.52 -35.59
C ALA A 716 -3.60 15.85 -36.26
N PRO A 717 -4.90 16.17 -36.31
CA PRO A 717 -5.37 17.47 -36.82
C PRO A 717 -4.71 18.62 -36.06
N GLY A 718 -3.99 19.49 -36.78
CA GLY A 718 -3.32 20.65 -36.19
C GLY A 718 -4.34 21.73 -35.78
N SER A 719 -4.30 22.17 -34.53
CA SER A 719 -5.10 23.32 -34.04
C SER A 719 -4.30 24.61 -33.97
N THR A 720 -2.99 24.58 -34.29
CA THR A 720 -2.11 25.74 -34.25
C THR A 720 -2.07 26.42 -35.62
N THR A 721 -1.81 27.72 -35.62
CA THR A 721 -1.58 28.52 -36.83
C THR A 721 -0.10 28.70 -37.13
N ALA A 722 0.79 28.15 -36.30
CA ALA A 722 2.23 28.22 -36.49
C ALA A 722 2.86 26.83 -36.35
N LEU A 723 3.78 26.53 -37.26
CA LEU A 723 4.60 25.31 -37.28
C LEU A 723 6.07 25.72 -37.25
N PHE A 724 6.90 24.92 -36.60
CA PHE A 724 8.32 25.19 -36.45
C PHE A 724 9.12 23.93 -36.78
N SER A 725 10.24 24.10 -37.48
CA SER A 725 11.33 23.13 -37.45
C SER A 725 12.51 23.76 -36.73
N ALA A 726 13.06 23.04 -35.75
CA ALA A 726 14.26 23.47 -35.05
C ALA A 726 15.48 23.51 -35.98
N GLN A 727 15.43 22.82 -37.11
CA GLN A 727 16.54 22.67 -38.04
C GLN A 727 16.15 22.99 -39.49
N LEU A 728 17.05 23.70 -40.14
CA LEU A 728 17.10 23.99 -41.57
C LEU A 728 18.57 23.89 -41.95
N ALA A 729 18.88 23.12 -42.98
CA ALA A 729 20.24 22.98 -43.52
C ALA A 729 20.22 22.92 -45.05
N ASN A 730 21.14 23.67 -45.68
CA ASN A 730 21.36 23.65 -47.12
C ASN A 730 22.85 23.92 -47.42
N GLY A 731 23.37 23.35 -48.49
CA GLY A 731 24.76 23.59 -48.92
C GLY A 731 25.71 22.47 -48.51
N THR A 732 27.01 22.74 -48.50
CA THR A 732 28.04 21.73 -48.21
C THR A 732 28.60 21.88 -46.80
N SER A 733 28.38 20.87 -45.96
CA SER A 733 28.92 20.78 -44.59
C SER A 733 29.95 19.67 -44.50
N GLY A 734 31.16 19.96 -44.01
CA GLY A 734 32.21 18.94 -43.85
C GLY A 734 32.65 18.22 -45.14
N GLY A 735 32.33 18.77 -46.32
CA GLY A 735 32.59 18.16 -47.63
C GLY A 735 31.45 17.28 -48.17
N ALA A 736 30.34 17.14 -47.43
CA ALA A 736 29.12 16.47 -47.86
C ALA A 736 28.00 17.49 -48.14
N GLY A 737 27.17 17.22 -49.16
CA GLY A 737 25.97 18.02 -49.41
C GLY A 737 24.91 17.75 -48.35
N VAL A 738 24.16 18.78 -47.97
CA VAL A 738 23.01 18.68 -47.06
C VAL A 738 21.83 19.44 -47.67
N PHE A 739 20.64 18.87 -47.58
CA PHE A 739 19.39 19.51 -48.01
C PHE A 739 18.33 19.45 -46.90
N THR A 740 17.24 20.22 -47.08
CA THR A 740 16.04 20.15 -46.25
C THR A 740 14.82 20.07 -47.15
N SER A 741 14.10 18.95 -47.18
CA SER A 741 12.81 18.84 -47.85
C SER A 741 11.68 19.22 -46.89
N LEU A 742 10.94 20.27 -47.23
CA LEU A 742 9.73 20.65 -46.52
C LEU A 742 8.52 19.95 -47.12
N LYS A 743 7.66 19.40 -46.26
CA LYS A 743 6.31 18.95 -46.58
C LYS A 743 5.28 19.67 -45.73
N VAL A 744 4.25 20.19 -46.37
CA VAL A 744 3.05 20.73 -45.70
C VAL A 744 1.77 20.22 -46.34
N VAL A 745 0.75 20.00 -45.52
CA VAL A 745 -0.58 19.52 -45.92
C VAL A 745 -1.65 20.42 -45.31
N ASN A 746 -2.57 20.91 -46.14
CA ASN A 746 -3.77 21.58 -45.66
C ASN A 746 -4.87 20.54 -45.41
N THR A 747 -5.10 20.22 -44.15
CA THR A 747 -6.13 19.27 -43.68
C THR A 747 -7.49 19.93 -43.43
N SER A 748 -7.57 21.26 -43.53
CA SER A 748 -8.82 21.98 -43.32
C SER A 748 -9.73 21.93 -44.55
N ALA A 749 -11.03 22.18 -44.34
CA ALA A 749 -12.00 22.32 -45.43
C ALA A 749 -11.92 23.68 -46.17
N SER A 750 -11.06 24.58 -45.69
CA SER A 750 -10.87 25.93 -46.23
C SER A 750 -9.50 26.04 -46.89
N SER A 751 -9.33 26.99 -47.81
CA SER A 751 -7.99 27.33 -48.28
C SER A 751 -7.16 27.92 -47.14
N ARG A 752 -5.84 27.70 -47.17
CA ARG A 752 -4.88 28.24 -46.19
C ARG A 752 -3.80 29.04 -46.87
N PHE A 753 -3.61 30.27 -46.41
CA PHE A 753 -2.51 31.13 -46.80
C PHE A 753 -1.37 30.95 -45.80
N LEU A 754 -0.20 30.53 -46.30
CA LEU A 754 0.99 30.27 -45.50
C LEU A 754 2.07 31.32 -45.77
N THR A 755 2.77 31.70 -44.71
CA THR A 755 3.98 32.52 -44.72
C THR A 755 5.12 31.65 -44.21
N ILE A 756 6.20 31.53 -44.97
CA ILE A 756 7.32 30.63 -44.70
C ILE A 756 8.60 31.46 -44.57
N SER A 757 9.25 31.32 -43.42
CA SER A 757 10.42 32.11 -43.01
C SER A 757 11.54 31.21 -42.50
N GLY A 758 12.72 31.31 -43.10
CA GLY A 758 13.95 30.69 -42.60
C GLY A 758 14.77 31.68 -41.78
N PHE A 759 15.23 31.27 -40.61
CA PHE A 759 16.04 32.08 -39.70
C PHE A 759 17.41 31.45 -39.50
N GLY A 760 18.48 32.25 -39.59
CA GLY A 760 19.83 31.79 -39.32
C GLY A 760 20.07 31.61 -37.82
N THR A 761 21.26 31.13 -37.47
CA THR A 761 21.67 30.87 -36.08
C THR A 761 21.62 32.11 -35.17
N GLU A 762 21.76 33.31 -35.73
CA GLU A 762 21.65 34.58 -35.00
C GLU A 762 20.20 35.13 -34.93
N GLY A 763 19.21 34.39 -35.45
CA GLY A 763 17.80 34.81 -35.48
C GLY A 763 17.44 35.80 -36.60
N ASN A 764 18.39 36.13 -37.48
CA ASN A 764 18.15 36.95 -38.67
C ASN A 764 17.50 36.13 -39.78
N LEU A 765 16.66 36.74 -40.62
CA LEU A 765 16.08 36.07 -41.80
C LEU A 765 17.19 35.66 -42.80
N LEU A 766 17.15 34.40 -43.25
CA LEU A 766 18.07 33.86 -44.25
C LEU A 766 17.74 34.34 -45.67
N SER A 767 16.47 34.64 -45.93
CA SER A 767 15.97 35.09 -47.22
C SER A 767 14.75 35.99 -47.04
N SER A 768 14.30 36.62 -48.12
CA SER A 768 12.94 37.19 -48.16
C SER A 768 11.90 36.11 -47.83
N VAL A 769 10.90 36.48 -47.04
CA VAL A 769 9.77 35.63 -46.67
C VAL A 769 9.03 35.13 -47.91
N LYS A 770 8.67 33.84 -47.94
CA LYS A 770 7.89 33.23 -49.03
C LYS A 770 6.45 33.02 -48.60
N THR A 771 5.54 33.01 -49.56
CA THR A 771 4.11 32.77 -49.32
C THR A 771 3.58 31.69 -50.24
N LEU A 772 2.58 30.96 -49.76
CA LEU A 772 1.95 29.85 -50.47
C LEU A 772 0.45 29.82 -50.13
N THR A 773 -0.39 29.40 -51.07
CA THR A 773 -1.80 29.12 -50.78
C THR A 773 -2.10 27.66 -51.08
N LEU A 774 -2.58 26.93 -50.09
CA LEU A 774 -2.99 25.54 -50.21
C LEU A 774 -4.51 25.43 -50.24
N GLN A 775 -5.04 24.76 -51.26
CA GLN A 775 -6.46 24.38 -51.28
C GLN A 775 -6.74 23.26 -50.26
N PRO A 776 -8.00 22.99 -49.90
CA PRO A 776 -8.35 21.87 -49.03
C PRO A 776 -7.74 20.55 -49.54
N ASN A 777 -7.11 19.80 -48.64
CA ASN A 777 -6.34 18.57 -48.90
C ASN A 777 -5.13 18.75 -49.83
N MET A 778 -4.74 19.96 -50.21
CA MET A 778 -3.58 20.16 -51.07
C MET A 778 -2.29 20.00 -50.27
N THR A 779 -1.26 19.42 -50.89
CA THR A 779 0.08 19.34 -50.31
C THR A 779 1.07 20.20 -51.06
N PHE A 780 2.15 20.55 -50.38
CA PHE A 780 3.33 21.16 -50.99
C PHE A 780 4.57 20.48 -50.45
N GLN A 781 5.39 19.94 -51.36
CA GLN A 781 6.66 19.31 -51.06
C GLN A 781 7.75 19.93 -51.95
N ARG A 782 8.81 20.49 -51.35
CA ARG A 782 9.95 21.07 -52.07
C ARG A 782 11.24 20.99 -51.26
N ASP A 783 12.37 21.04 -51.96
CA ASP A 783 13.63 21.41 -51.33
C ASP A 783 13.56 22.87 -50.87
N LEU A 784 13.89 23.09 -49.60
CA LEU A 784 13.76 24.39 -48.95
C LEU A 784 14.88 25.35 -49.40
N GLY A 785 16.06 24.83 -49.74
CA GLY A 785 17.15 25.60 -50.32
C GLY A 785 16.76 26.24 -51.65
N GLU A 786 16.16 25.45 -52.55
CA GLU A 786 15.57 25.91 -53.81
C GLU A 786 14.44 26.91 -53.56
N PHE A 787 13.50 26.57 -52.67
CA PHE A 787 12.30 27.38 -52.45
C PHE A 787 12.58 28.75 -51.82
N LEU A 788 13.47 28.81 -50.82
CA LEU A 788 13.88 30.05 -50.17
C LEU A 788 14.97 30.79 -50.97
N GLY A 789 15.67 30.11 -51.88
CA GLY A 789 16.75 30.67 -52.69
C GLY A 789 18.07 30.77 -51.93
N LEU A 790 18.42 29.76 -51.14
CA LEU A 790 19.63 29.71 -50.30
C LEU A 790 20.90 29.28 -51.07
N GLY A 791 20.79 29.09 -52.39
CA GLY A 791 21.87 28.60 -53.24
C GLY A 791 21.87 27.07 -53.40
N PRO A 792 22.72 26.53 -54.29
CA PRO A 792 22.78 25.08 -54.52
C PRO A 792 23.32 24.35 -53.29
N THR A 793 22.97 23.07 -53.17
CA THR A 793 23.50 22.09 -52.21
C THR A 793 25.02 21.92 -52.27
N THR A 794 25.65 22.23 -53.41
CA THR A 794 27.12 22.29 -53.56
C THR A 794 27.74 23.63 -53.09
N GLY A 795 26.91 24.54 -52.57
CA GLY A 795 27.29 25.89 -52.15
C GLY A 795 27.77 25.98 -50.70
N ALA A 796 27.95 27.20 -50.22
CA ALA A 796 28.29 27.45 -48.82
C ALA A 796 27.16 26.97 -47.89
N GLU A 797 27.55 26.36 -46.76
CA GLU A 797 26.62 25.89 -45.74
C GLU A 797 25.74 27.02 -45.20
N THR A 798 24.44 26.75 -45.12
CA THR A 798 23.44 27.59 -44.46
C THR A 798 22.69 26.74 -43.45
N VAL A 799 22.78 27.10 -42.17
CA VAL A 799 22.09 26.42 -41.06
C VAL A 799 21.18 27.39 -40.32
N GLY A 800 20.02 26.91 -39.90
CA GLY A 800 19.02 27.73 -39.26
C GLY A 800 17.83 26.96 -38.70
N SER A 801 16.72 27.66 -38.54
CA SER A 801 15.40 27.13 -38.17
C SER A 801 14.35 27.62 -39.17
N LEU A 802 13.18 26.97 -39.15
CA LEU A 802 12.05 27.28 -40.04
C LEU A 802 10.81 27.63 -39.21
N MET A 803 10.09 28.66 -39.64
CA MET A 803 8.76 28.98 -39.15
C MET A 803 7.78 29.05 -40.32
N ILE A 804 6.59 28.47 -40.12
CA ILE A 804 5.47 28.55 -41.05
C ILE A 804 4.27 29.10 -40.30
N GLU A 805 3.69 30.18 -40.79
CA GLU A 805 2.49 30.81 -40.24
C GLU A 805 1.33 30.66 -41.22
N ALA A 806 0.21 30.11 -40.76
CA ALA A 806 -1.03 29.96 -41.50
C ALA A 806 -2.05 31.01 -41.04
N ASP A 807 -2.94 31.42 -41.95
CA ASP A 807 -4.09 32.29 -41.66
C ASP A 807 -5.24 31.58 -40.90
N GLY A 808 -5.09 30.29 -40.61
CA GLY A 808 -6.04 29.47 -39.85
C GLY A 808 -5.47 28.09 -39.48
N ASP A 809 -6.21 27.33 -38.69
CA ASP A 809 -5.88 25.98 -38.22
C ASP A 809 -5.92 24.91 -39.32
N GLY A 810 -5.45 23.70 -39.03
CA GLY A 810 -5.52 22.57 -39.96
C GLY A 810 -4.40 22.52 -41.00
N VAL A 811 -3.23 23.08 -40.68
CA VAL A 811 -2.00 22.86 -41.45
C VAL A 811 -1.08 21.98 -40.62
N ILE A 812 -0.59 20.91 -41.24
CA ILE A 812 0.40 19.99 -40.66
C ILE A 812 1.58 19.88 -41.61
N GLY A 813 2.70 19.37 -41.13
CA GLY A 813 3.87 19.17 -41.97
C GLY A 813 5.02 18.55 -41.22
N ASP A 814 6.07 18.27 -41.96
CA ASP A 814 7.32 17.67 -41.49
C ASP A 814 8.48 18.22 -42.34
N VAL A 815 9.70 17.92 -41.91
CA VAL A 815 10.91 18.17 -42.68
C VAL A 815 11.73 16.89 -42.72
N VAL A 816 12.45 16.70 -43.83
CA VAL A 816 13.46 15.65 -43.99
C VAL A 816 14.79 16.32 -44.33
N PHE A 817 15.87 15.90 -43.70
CA PHE A 817 17.22 16.41 -43.97
C PHE A 817 18.19 15.25 -44.18
N GLY A 818 19.16 15.41 -45.09
CA GLY A 818 20.11 14.34 -45.41
C GLY A 818 21.05 14.68 -46.57
N ASP A 819 21.70 13.67 -47.13
CA ASP A 819 22.49 13.81 -48.37
C ASP A 819 21.58 13.96 -49.60
N PRO A 820 21.70 15.02 -50.40
CA PRO A 820 20.85 15.21 -51.58
C PRO A 820 21.17 14.24 -52.73
N THR A 821 22.34 13.57 -52.71
CA THR A 821 22.81 12.74 -53.82
C THR A 821 22.06 11.42 -53.90
N ARG A 822 22.06 10.68 -52.78
CA ARG A 822 21.46 9.34 -52.68
C ARG A 822 20.43 9.23 -51.56
N LEU A 823 20.19 10.32 -50.83
CA LEU A 823 19.35 10.34 -49.62
C LEU A 823 19.89 9.42 -48.52
N GLU A 824 21.19 9.13 -48.54
CA GLU A 824 21.86 8.41 -47.45
C GLU A 824 21.74 9.22 -46.16
N PHE A 825 21.39 8.55 -45.06
CA PHE A 825 21.17 9.18 -43.74
C PHE A 825 20.08 10.26 -43.71
N ALA A 826 19.17 10.26 -44.69
CA ALA A 826 18.00 11.13 -44.59
C ALA A 826 17.10 10.65 -43.44
N ALA A 827 16.60 11.60 -42.65
CA ALA A 827 15.69 11.40 -41.53
C ALA A 827 14.74 12.59 -41.39
#